data_AF-A0A2N1C7A2-F1
#
_entry.id   AF-A0A2N1C7A2-F1
#
_cell.length_a   1.000
_cell.length_b   1.000
_cell.length_c   1.000
_cell.angle_alpha   90.00
_cell.angle_beta   90.00
_cell.angle_gamma   90.00
#
_symmetry.space_group_name_H-M   'P 1'
#
loop_
_entity.id
_entity.type
_entity.pdbx_description
1 polymer ?
#
loop_
_entity_poly.entity_id
_entity_poly.type
_entity_poly.pdbx_seq_one_letter_code
_entity_poly.pdbx_strand_id
1 'polypeptide(L)'
;MYVAVVIPALSIIFLEFRFPYRKNWLPKADEFKQDLLYLFGVQLILILLVKYMLATYLVNKGFSNAIIFDVWPNQWPLFLQFLVMILLGELMQYWWHRLSHKLPVLWALHDVHHQPKNIYSLNTGRFHPIDKIVEFFADILVFVLIGATSELIAFYYVFYAVNGLLQHANLRLNFGYLNYIFATVENHRLHHDINHHKANCNYGNNCMIWDHVFGSYRHYSNKVTKVGTLDIAPNTFIKQIFHPLSRWGLLNLLIKMKTKRYWSQLVLASSDPLKQQQKTLSEILGQNETTLFGIRNTFKGIASYTDFQKNVPIAVFSDFSSLIEKSLKSSPSELVNETIVYLAKSSGTTGEPKNIPATLSSLKALARSQQISVYSVLSNYPEVFWGDSFVLVDNEIEDYVEQTPAGSMSGKIYAQSPRIIKNKNTVIKETYLVGDYHERYFILAATALCSPNVSLFSTANPSTLIKLTETMNKFSDELCQILQARPSRPIYSDKCEQVLAKLLLKTSTNTINCAIEVLQKTTIKIKDYFPNLRIIFCWMKGSCGYPLAAVIKQLPNKAHVVEVGLVSSEYRATVNVDAKNNLCIPLLNENFYEFIEPALYDNGCQTTNLIHELSPNTEYYIIVTTRTGLYRYFINDIVRTGSLVNKTYSLDFVRKGRGCTNITGEKLTEHDFVSFFALAKQSDVRFFLAVCYPQLGLYKVFYESTNAVSSELLHSHLCDSNKEYKHKTDSGRLPPIEVVLLKAGSGIKYEKTVTANQSRYWQSKYMHLISDHELPLYFEKEVMCEN
;
A
#
# COMPACT_ATOMS: atom_id res chain seq x y z
N MET A 1 9.52 47.50 26.08
CA MET A 1 9.78 46.12 25.63
C MET A 1 9.60 45.93 24.12
N TYR A 2 8.42 46.14 23.52
CA TYR A 2 8.19 45.87 22.09
C TYR A 2 9.13 46.63 21.13
N VAL A 3 9.41 47.91 21.39
CA VAL A 3 10.37 48.70 20.59
C VAL A 3 11.77 48.07 20.59
N ALA A 4 12.19 47.49 21.71
CA ALA A 4 13.50 46.83 21.85
C ALA A 4 13.61 45.51 21.07
N VAL A 5 12.49 44.94 20.58
CA VAL A 5 12.47 43.78 19.69
C VAL A 5 12.24 44.22 18.23
N VAL A 6 11.31 45.16 18.02
CA VAL A 6 10.91 45.62 16.68
C VAL A 6 12.08 46.30 15.96
N ILE A 7 12.85 47.17 16.62
CA ILE A 7 13.97 47.86 15.96
C ILE A 7 15.05 46.87 15.52
N PRO A 8 15.56 45.95 16.38
CA PRO A 8 16.47 44.91 15.93
C PRO A 8 15.87 44.00 14.85
N ALA A 9 14.60 43.60 14.96
CA ALA A 9 13.95 42.77 13.96
C ALA A 9 13.93 43.43 12.58
N LEU A 10 13.50 44.69 12.49
CA LEU A 10 13.51 45.46 11.24
C LEU A 10 14.93 45.63 10.70
N SER A 11 15.91 45.84 11.58
CA SER A 11 17.32 45.98 11.20
C SER A 11 17.88 44.67 10.62
N ILE A 12 17.63 43.54 11.27
CA ILE A 12 18.06 42.22 10.80
C ILE A 12 17.40 41.89 9.46
N ILE A 13 16.09 42.10 9.32
CA ILE A 13 15.35 41.87 8.07
C ILE A 13 15.91 42.76 6.95
N PHE A 14 16.15 44.05 7.23
CA PHE A 14 16.75 44.96 6.25
C PHE A 14 18.14 44.49 5.80
N LEU A 15 19.01 44.12 6.75
CA LEU A 15 20.34 43.60 6.46
C LEU A 15 20.26 42.29 5.67
N GLU A 16 19.30 41.43 5.96
CA GLU A 16 19.08 40.15 5.30
C GLU A 16 18.75 40.32 3.82
N PHE A 17 17.90 41.30 3.49
CA PHE A 17 17.61 41.66 2.11
C PHE A 17 18.82 42.28 1.40
N ARG A 18 19.64 43.08 2.12
CA ARG A 18 20.76 43.80 1.54
C ARG A 18 22.03 42.95 1.36
N PHE A 19 22.27 42.01 2.27
CA PHE A 19 23.49 41.20 2.38
C PHE A 19 23.19 39.71 2.64
N PRO A 20 22.42 39.04 1.77
CA PRO A 20 22.02 37.67 2.01
C PRO A 20 23.22 36.70 1.95
N TYR A 21 23.25 35.72 2.85
CA TYR A 21 24.16 34.57 2.76
C TYR A 21 23.88 33.76 1.49
N ARG A 22 22.60 33.57 1.17
CA ARG A 22 22.14 32.90 -0.06
C ARG A 22 20.96 33.63 -0.69
N LYS A 23 21.13 34.09 -1.93
CA LYS A 23 20.07 34.80 -2.66
C LYS A 23 18.80 33.96 -2.85
N ASN A 24 18.95 32.65 -3.07
CA ASN A 24 17.83 31.72 -3.25
C ASN A 24 17.13 31.32 -1.94
N TRP A 25 17.59 31.81 -0.79
CA TRP A 25 16.93 31.62 0.51
C TRP A 25 16.03 32.80 0.90
N LEU A 26 16.02 33.88 0.10
CA LEU A 26 15.03 34.94 0.30
C LEU A 26 13.61 34.37 0.10
N PRO A 27 12.66 34.73 0.96
CA PRO A 27 11.34 34.14 0.95
C PRO A 27 10.54 34.55 -0.28
N LYS A 28 9.73 33.62 -0.80
CA LYS A 28 8.67 33.94 -1.75
C LYS A 28 7.50 34.62 -1.02
N ALA A 29 6.62 35.29 -1.76
CA ALA A 29 5.46 35.98 -1.18
C ALA A 29 4.56 35.06 -0.33
N ASP A 30 4.31 33.83 -0.80
CA ASP A 30 3.48 32.87 -0.06
C ASP A 30 4.16 32.35 1.20
N GLU A 31 5.48 32.12 1.15
CA GLU A 31 6.28 31.70 2.31
C GLU A 31 6.30 32.82 3.36
N PHE A 32 6.59 34.04 2.93
CA PHE A 32 6.57 35.23 3.77
C PHE A 32 5.21 35.42 4.46
N LYS A 33 4.11 35.29 3.72
CA LYS A 33 2.75 35.39 4.27
C LYS A 33 2.46 34.30 5.30
N GLN A 34 2.90 33.07 5.06
CA GLN A 34 2.74 31.97 6.03
C GLN A 34 3.53 32.22 7.31
N ASP A 35 4.79 32.62 7.20
CA ASP A 35 5.62 32.92 8.37
C ASP A 35 5.09 34.11 9.17
N LEU A 36 4.46 35.07 8.50
CA LEU A 36 3.73 36.16 9.15
C LEU A 36 2.53 35.66 9.95
N LEU A 37 1.78 34.68 9.43
CA LEU A 37 0.67 34.05 10.15
C LEU A 37 1.16 33.27 11.38
N TYR A 38 2.31 32.58 11.30
CA TYR A 38 2.91 31.93 12.46
C TYR A 38 3.38 32.95 13.50
N LEU A 39 4.06 34.02 13.06
CA LEU A 39 4.54 35.07 13.95
C LEU A 39 3.39 35.76 14.69
N PHE A 40 2.38 36.27 13.97
CA PHE A 40 1.27 36.96 14.64
C PHE A 40 0.28 36.00 15.30
N GLY A 41 -0.07 34.89 14.64
CA GLY A 41 -1.05 33.95 15.15
C GLY A 41 -0.53 33.11 16.31
N VAL A 42 0.62 32.46 16.15
CA VAL A 42 1.17 31.51 17.13
C VAL A 42 2.09 32.21 18.14
N GLN A 43 3.06 33.00 17.70
CA GLN A 43 4.04 33.60 18.63
C GLN A 43 3.45 34.76 19.44
N LEU A 44 2.55 35.55 18.85
CA LEU A 44 1.95 36.72 19.51
C LEU A 44 0.56 36.43 20.08
N ILE A 45 -0.45 36.22 19.23
CA ILE A 45 -1.86 36.13 19.67
C ILE A 45 -2.07 34.94 20.61
N LEU A 46 -1.65 33.73 20.22
CA LEU A 46 -1.82 32.53 21.05
C LEU A 46 -1.11 32.69 22.41
N ILE A 47 0.15 33.12 22.42
CA ILE A 47 0.89 33.26 23.68
C ILE A 47 0.31 34.38 24.56
N LEU A 48 -0.16 35.49 23.98
CA LEU A 48 -0.87 36.53 24.74
C LEU A 48 -2.16 35.98 25.37
N LEU A 49 -2.93 35.17 24.64
CA LEU A 49 -4.13 34.52 25.15
C LEU A 49 -3.80 33.54 26.29
N VAL A 50 -2.80 32.68 26.11
CA VAL A 50 -2.35 31.73 27.14
C VAL A 50 -1.86 32.46 28.39
N LYS A 51 -1.07 33.54 28.22
CA LYS A 51 -0.63 34.42 29.33
C LYS A 51 -1.81 35.02 30.07
N TYR A 52 -2.77 35.61 29.36
CA TYR A 52 -3.97 36.21 29.95
C TYR A 52 -4.81 35.18 30.71
N MET A 53 -5.03 34.00 30.12
CA MET A 53 -5.77 32.91 30.77
C MET A 53 -5.07 32.42 32.03
N LEU A 54 -3.74 32.21 31.98
CA LEU A 54 -2.96 31.78 33.13
C LEU A 54 -2.99 32.82 34.25
N ALA A 55 -2.76 34.09 33.93
CA ALA A 55 -2.81 35.18 34.90
C ALA A 55 -4.20 35.27 35.58
N THR A 56 -5.26 35.23 34.79
CA THR A 56 -6.65 35.24 35.30
C THR A 56 -6.92 34.02 36.19
N TYR A 57 -6.46 32.83 35.80
CA TYR A 57 -6.61 31.62 36.59
C TYR A 57 -5.88 31.72 37.94
N LEU A 58 -4.63 32.18 37.95
CA LEU A 58 -3.83 32.35 39.16
C LEU A 58 -4.46 33.37 40.13
N VAL A 59 -4.89 34.53 39.61
CA VAL A 59 -5.59 35.55 40.40
C VAL A 59 -6.87 34.99 41.03
N ASN A 60 -7.67 34.26 40.26
CA ASN A 60 -8.89 33.62 40.77
C ASN A 60 -8.63 32.53 41.82
N LYS A 61 -7.42 31.95 41.84
CA LYS A 61 -6.98 30.97 42.85
C LYS A 61 -6.32 31.61 44.07
N GLY A 62 -6.33 32.94 44.17
CA GLY A 62 -5.75 33.68 45.30
C GLY A 62 -4.25 33.96 45.16
N PHE A 63 -3.64 33.62 44.03
CA PHE A 63 -2.23 33.95 43.73
C PHE A 63 -2.13 35.33 43.09
N SER A 64 -2.51 36.39 43.83
CA SER A 64 -2.50 37.77 43.33
C SER A 64 -1.12 38.26 42.87
N ASN A 65 -0.05 37.73 43.47
CA ASN A 65 1.34 38.05 43.10
C ASN A 65 2.04 36.93 42.32
N ALA A 66 1.38 35.80 42.03
CA ALA A 66 1.89 34.63 41.30
C ALA A 66 3.17 33.93 41.84
N ILE A 67 3.88 34.51 42.81
CA ILE A 67 5.08 33.96 43.45
C ILE A 67 4.67 32.89 44.47
N ILE A 68 5.30 31.71 44.40
CA ILE A 68 5.03 30.60 45.33
C ILE A 68 6.20 30.38 46.28
N PHE A 69 7.44 30.42 45.78
CA PHE A 69 8.61 30.00 46.57
C PHE A 69 9.56 31.16 46.96
N ASP A 70 9.48 32.32 46.31
CA ASP A 70 10.31 33.52 46.54
C ASP A 70 11.80 33.21 46.89
N VAL A 71 12.42 32.35 46.09
CA VAL A 71 13.81 31.89 46.28
C VAL A 71 14.80 32.52 45.29
N TRP A 72 14.31 33.33 44.34
CA TRP A 72 15.16 33.97 43.34
C TRP A 72 16.10 35.00 43.99
N PRO A 73 17.41 35.04 43.63
CA PRO A 73 18.38 35.91 44.28
C PRO A 73 18.27 37.36 43.79
N ASN A 74 17.17 38.03 44.13
CA ASN A 74 16.85 39.40 43.71
C ASN A 74 17.90 40.44 44.14
N GLN A 75 18.72 40.12 45.14
CA GLN A 75 19.81 40.98 45.66
C GLN A 75 21.09 40.91 44.83
N TRP A 76 21.24 39.92 43.94
CA TRP A 76 22.46 39.79 43.12
C TRP A 76 22.54 40.89 42.05
N PRO A 77 23.73 41.21 41.54
CA PRO A 77 23.87 42.05 40.35
C PRO A 77 22.99 41.54 39.20
N LEU A 78 22.25 42.44 38.56
CA LEU A 78 21.26 42.10 37.51
C LEU A 78 21.87 41.22 36.41
N PHE A 79 23.13 41.47 36.02
CA PHE A 79 23.85 40.66 35.03
C PHE A 79 24.03 39.20 35.47
N LEU A 80 24.33 38.94 36.74
CA LEU A 80 24.47 37.57 37.25
C LEU A 80 23.11 36.87 37.32
N GLN A 81 22.06 37.58 37.73
CA GLN A 81 20.70 37.05 37.69
C GLN A 81 20.30 36.66 36.26
N PHE A 82 20.63 37.51 35.29
CA PHE A 82 20.39 37.27 33.87
C PHE A 82 21.15 36.04 33.33
N LEU A 83 22.42 35.89 33.70
CA LEU A 83 23.23 34.73 33.31
C LEU A 83 22.65 33.42 33.87
N VAL A 84 22.23 33.41 35.14
CA VAL A 84 21.58 32.25 35.76
C VAL A 84 20.24 31.95 35.08
N MET A 85 19.45 32.97 34.75
CA MET A 85 18.20 32.81 34.03
C MET A 85 18.41 32.21 32.65
N ILE A 86 19.42 32.65 31.89
CA ILE A 86 19.80 32.02 30.62
C ILE A 86 20.14 30.55 30.84
N LEU A 87 21.04 30.22 31.77
CA LEU A 87 21.48 28.85 31.96
C LEU A 87 20.32 27.90 32.35
N LEU A 88 19.46 28.32 33.28
CA LEU A 88 18.33 27.52 33.74
C LEU A 88 17.22 27.42 32.68
N GLY A 89 16.88 28.52 32.01
CA GLY A 89 15.85 28.55 30.98
C GLY A 89 16.25 27.71 29.77
N GLU A 90 17.52 27.83 29.36
CA GLU A 90 18.10 27.05 28.28
C GLU A 90 18.12 25.56 28.58
N LEU A 91 18.27 25.13 29.85
CA LEU A 91 18.31 23.70 30.18
C LEU A 91 16.98 23.00 29.83
N MET A 92 15.85 23.64 30.18
CA MET A 92 14.52 23.09 29.91
C MET A 92 14.22 23.09 28.40
N GLN A 93 14.53 24.21 27.73
CA GLN A 93 14.34 24.32 26.28
C GLN A 93 15.23 23.33 25.51
N TYR A 94 16.48 23.16 25.93
CA TYR A 94 17.40 22.20 25.34
C TYR A 94 16.84 20.77 25.37
N TRP A 95 16.30 20.33 26.51
CA TRP A 95 15.74 18.98 26.62
C TRP A 95 14.45 18.83 25.82
N TRP A 96 13.57 19.84 25.84
CA TRP A 96 12.37 19.82 25.01
C TRP A 96 12.73 19.69 23.52
N HIS A 97 13.63 20.54 23.05
CA HIS A 97 14.10 20.55 21.67
C HIS A 97 14.78 19.22 21.28
N ARG A 98 15.68 18.71 22.13
CA ARG A 98 16.33 17.42 21.91
C ARG A 98 15.34 16.26 21.87
N LEU A 99 14.35 16.24 22.78
CA LEU A 99 13.31 15.21 22.80
C LEU A 99 12.42 15.32 21.55
N SER A 100 12.12 16.52 21.08
CA SER A 100 11.42 16.78 19.82
C SER A 100 12.13 16.20 18.61
N HIS A 101 13.46 16.14 18.61
CA HIS A 101 14.23 15.46 17.56
C HIS A 101 14.34 13.93 17.73
N LYS A 102 14.10 13.40 18.93
CA LYS A 102 14.28 11.98 19.25
C LYS A 102 12.98 11.19 19.22
N LEU A 103 11.87 11.78 19.65
CA LEU A 103 10.58 11.11 19.77
C LEU A 103 9.68 11.43 18.57
N PRO A 104 9.23 10.44 17.78
CA PRO A 104 8.42 10.68 16.57
C PRO A 104 7.15 11.50 16.81
N VAL A 105 6.54 11.37 18.00
CA VAL A 105 5.34 12.13 18.39
C VAL A 105 5.69 13.62 18.55
N LEU A 106 6.78 13.94 19.24
CA LEU A 106 7.19 15.33 19.42
C LEU A 106 7.77 15.90 18.12
N TRP A 107 8.48 15.08 17.33
CA TRP A 107 8.96 15.44 16.01
C TRP A 107 7.81 15.85 15.08
N ALA A 108 6.66 15.20 15.16
CA ALA A 108 5.52 15.59 14.32
C ALA A 108 5.01 17.02 14.60
N LEU A 109 5.23 17.55 15.80
CA LEU A 109 4.98 18.96 16.12
C LEU A 109 6.11 19.85 15.62
N HIS A 110 7.33 19.44 15.98
CA HIS A 110 8.54 20.22 15.76
C HIS A 110 8.97 20.24 14.30
N ASP A 111 8.52 19.29 13.49
CA ASP A 111 8.78 19.27 12.05
C ASP A 111 8.25 20.54 11.38
N VAL A 112 7.19 21.17 11.90
CA VAL A 112 6.66 22.43 11.39
C VAL A 112 7.75 23.51 11.38
N HIS A 113 8.65 23.48 12.37
CA HIS A 113 9.82 24.36 12.46
C HIS A 113 10.87 24.04 11.40
N HIS A 114 11.15 22.75 11.17
CA HIS A 114 12.15 22.26 10.20
C HIS A 114 11.66 22.15 8.75
N GLN A 115 10.37 22.32 8.50
CA GLN A 115 9.78 22.24 7.16
C GLN A 115 10.28 23.29 6.14
N PRO A 116 10.64 24.54 6.51
CA PRO A 116 11.17 25.53 5.56
C PRO A 116 12.37 25.00 4.78
N LYS A 117 12.38 25.23 3.47
CA LYS A 117 13.50 24.86 2.58
C LYS A 117 14.54 25.97 2.44
N ASN A 118 14.35 27.05 3.20
CA ASN A 118 15.18 28.23 3.32
C ASN A 118 15.19 28.66 4.80
N ILE A 119 16.29 29.27 5.23
CA ILE A 119 16.45 29.82 6.58
C ILE A 119 16.59 31.32 6.43
N TYR A 120 15.68 32.07 7.05
CA TYR A 120 15.63 33.52 7.03
C TYR A 120 14.85 34.02 8.27
N SER A 121 15.05 35.27 8.67
CA SER A 121 14.74 35.75 10.03
C SER A 121 13.32 35.43 10.52
N LEU A 122 12.29 35.57 9.68
CA LEU A 122 10.89 35.38 10.11
C LEU A 122 10.52 33.93 10.40
N ASN A 123 11.21 32.95 9.81
CA ASN A 123 10.88 31.55 10.06
C ASN A 123 11.29 31.07 11.46
N THR A 124 12.01 31.91 12.23
CA THR A 124 12.11 31.75 13.69
C THR A 124 10.75 31.67 14.39
N GLY A 125 9.69 32.22 13.79
CA GLY A 125 8.35 32.22 14.36
C GLY A 125 7.57 30.94 14.09
N ARG A 126 8.03 30.08 13.18
CA ARG A 126 7.29 28.92 12.68
C ARG A 126 7.37 27.75 13.66
N PHE A 127 6.35 27.62 14.51
CA PHE A 127 6.19 26.53 15.46
C PHE A 127 4.74 26.05 15.51
N HIS A 128 4.53 24.78 15.83
CA HIS A 128 3.18 24.28 16.10
C HIS A 128 2.64 24.88 17.42
N PRO A 129 1.33 25.23 17.53
CA PRO A 129 0.73 25.78 18.76
C PRO A 129 1.05 25.01 20.04
N ILE A 130 0.95 23.68 19.99
CA ILE A 130 1.27 22.81 21.14
C ILE A 130 2.76 22.91 21.51
N ASP A 131 3.65 22.91 20.50
CA ASP A 131 5.09 23.05 20.72
C ASP A 131 5.40 24.36 21.45
N LYS A 132 4.79 25.46 20.97
CA LYS A 132 4.97 26.78 21.55
C LYS A 132 4.37 26.95 22.94
N ILE A 133 3.22 26.32 23.22
CA ILE A 133 2.62 26.32 24.56
C ILE A 133 3.54 25.60 25.56
N VAL A 134 4.11 24.45 25.18
CA VAL A 134 5.02 23.72 26.06
C VAL A 134 6.30 24.52 26.31
N GLU A 135 6.88 25.11 25.27
CA GLU A 135 8.02 26.02 25.43
C GLU A 135 7.72 27.17 26.40
N PHE A 136 6.54 27.79 26.28
CA PHE A 136 6.08 28.87 27.18
C PHE A 136 5.98 28.44 28.65
N PHE A 137 5.60 27.19 28.91
CA PHE A 137 5.55 26.68 30.29
C PHE A 137 6.93 26.27 30.79
N ALA A 138 7.80 25.78 29.91
CA ALA A 138 9.16 25.40 30.24
C ALA A 138 10.04 26.62 30.57
N ASP A 139 9.75 27.79 29.98
CA ASP A 139 10.54 29.01 30.17
C ASP A 139 9.99 29.97 31.25
N ILE A 140 8.74 30.43 31.18
CA ILE A 140 8.21 31.49 32.04
C ILE A 140 7.79 30.99 33.40
N LEU A 141 7.04 29.88 33.43
CA LEU A 141 6.32 29.49 34.63
C LEU A 141 7.30 29.27 35.78
N VAL A 142 8.43 28.62 35.52
CA VAL A 142 9.45 28.36 36.52
C VAL A 142 9.97 29.65 37.16
N PHE A 143 10.33 30.67 36.36
CA PHE A 143 10.89 31.91 36.88
C PHE A 143 9.88 32.77 37.63
N VAL A 144 8.62 32.80 37.18
CA VAL A 144 7.54 33.50 37.89
C VAL A 144 7.27 32.85 39.25
N LEU A 145 7.21 31.52 39.30
CA LEU A 145 6.91 30.78 40.53
C LEU A 145 7.99 30.93 41.61
N ILE A 146 9.26 31.09 41.22
CA ILE A 146 10.39 31.22 42.14
C ILE A 146 10.73 32.67 42.50
N GLY A 147 10.01 33.66 41.98
CA GLY A 147 10.13 35.06 42.42
C GLY A 147 11.06 35.95 41.59
N ALA A 148 11.34 35.61 40.32
CA ALA A 148 12.12 36.49 39.45
C ALA A 148 11.34 37.76 39.08
N THR A 149 12.01 38.90 39.04
CA THR A 149 11.37 40.18 38.71
C THR A 149 10.87 40.22 37.26
N SER A 150 9.76 40.95 37.03
CA SER A 150 9.18 41.13 35.69
C SER A 150 10.13 41.85 34.73
N GLU A 151 10.99 42.74 35.24
CA GLU A 151 12.03 43.42 34.47
C GLU A 151 13.09 42.43 33.94
N LEU A 152 13.59 41.53 34.80
CA LEU A 152 14.57 40.52 34.40
C LEU A 152 13.99 39.55 33.35
N ILE A 153 12.75 39.11 33.56
CA ILE A 153 12.03 38.26 32.60
C ILE A 153 11.86 39.01 31.26
N ALA A 154 11.54 40.30 31.28
CA ALA A 154 11.43 41.10 30.07
C ALA A 154 12.77 41.21 29.32
N PHE A 155 13.89 41.40 30.03
CA PHE A 155 15.23 41.40 29.40
C PHE A 155 15.57 40.06 28.75
N TYR A 156 15.29 38.95 29.45
CA TYR A 156 15.46 37.60 28.89
C TYR A 156 14.67 37.42 27.60
N TYR A 157 13.42 37.89 27.55
CA TYR A 157 12.61 37.78 26.33
C TYR A 157 13.10 38.65 25.17
N VAL A 158 13.58 39.86 25.46
CA VAL A 158 14.19 40.70 24.42
C VAL A 158 15.41 39.99 23.85
N PHE A 159 16.28 39.44 24.69
CA PHE A 159 17.45 38.68 24.26
C PHE A 159 17.06 37.43 23.46
N TYR A 160 16.15 36.61 23.98
CA TYR A 160 15.62 35.42 23.30
C TYR A 160 15.07 35.74 21.91
N ALA A 161 14.23 36.78 21.80
CA ALA A 161 13.59 37.15 20.55
C ALA A 161 14.58 37.68 19.52
N VAL A 162 15.49 38.58 19.94
CA VAL A 162 16.49 39.17 19.05
C VAL A 162 17.51 38.11 18.61
N ASN A 163 17.96 37.26 19.54
CA ASN A 163 18.87 36.18 19.21
C ASN A 163 18.17 35.20 18.24
N GLY A 164 16.94 34.75 18.53
CA GLY A 164 16.15 33.86 17.65
C GLY A 164 16.06 34.32 16.19
N LEU A 165 15.80 35.62 15.99
CA LEU A 165 15.82 36.25 14.66
C LEU A 165 17.20 36.16 14.00
N LEU A 166 18.28 36.39 14.76
CA LEU A 166 19.65 36.40 14.26
C LEU A 166 20.16 35.00 13.88
N GLN A 167 19.84 33.95 14.65
CA GLN A 167 20.20 32.54 14.36
C GLN A 167 19.47 31.99 13.13
N HIS A 168 18.29 32.53 12.80
CA HIS A 168 17.60 32.20 11.56
C HIS A 168 17.96 33.14 10.41
N ALA A 169 18.74 34.19 10.65
CA ALA A 169 18.96 35.20 9.62
C ALA A 169 19.68 34.60 8.40
N ASN A 170 19.22 34.95 7.20
CA ASN A 170 19.94 34.66 5.96
C ASN A 170 21.11 35.65 5.79
N LEU A 171 21.91 35.88 6.83
CA LEU A 171 23.03 36.82 6.83
C LEU A 171 24.37 36.10 6.76
N ARG A 172 25.33 36.67 6.03
CA ARG A 172 26.71 36.16 5.98
C ARG A 172 27.48 36.65 7.21
N LEU A 173 27.28 35.97 8.33
CA LEU A 173 27.99 36.23 9.59
C LEU A 173 29.02 35.13 9.86
N ASN A 174 30.14 35.50 10.46
CA ASN A 174 31.18 34.58 10.94
C ASN A 174 31.41 34.87 12.43
N PHE A 175 30.98 33.94 13.28
CA PHE A 175 31.02 34.10 14.72
C PHE A 175 32.28 33.48 15.35
N GLY A 176 33.06 32.70 14.61
CA GLY A 176 34.32 32.14 15.08
C GLY A 176 34.18 31.38 16.41
N TYR A 177 34.91 31.82 17.44
CA TYR A 177 34.87 31.23 18.77
C TYR A 177 33.53 31.42 19.50
N LEU A 178 32.70 32.39 19.10
CA LEU A 178 31.38 32.58 19.71
C LEU A 178 30.44 31.41 19.42
N ASN A 179 30.69 30.62 18.37
CA ASN A 179 29.95 29.39 18.07
C ASN A 179 30.06 28.29 19.14
N TYR A 180 31.00 28.40 20.09
CA TYR A 180 31.12 27.47 21.22
C TYR A 180 30.28 27.88 22.43
N ILE A 181 29.85 29.14 22.47
CA ILE A 181 29.18 29.72 23.64
C ILE A 181 27.74 30.07 23.31
N PHE A 182 27.50 30.73 22.17
CA PHE A 182 26.19 31.20 21.76
C PHE A 182 25.57 30.33 20.67
N ALA A 183 24.25 30.28 20.67
CA ALA A 183 23.49 29.73 19.56
C ALA A 183 23.50 30.72 18.39
N THR A 184 24.32 30.43 17.39
CA THR A 184 24.52 31.32 16.24
C THR A 184 23.83 30.78 14.98
N VAL A 185 23.79 31.65 13.97
CA VAL A 185 23.32 31.30 12.62
C VAL A 185 24.13 30.17 11.96
N GLU A 186 25.40 30.01 12.31
CA GLU A 186 26.25 28.97 11.73
C GLU A 186 25.91 27.59 12.30
N ASN A 187 25.69 27.51 13.62
CA ASN A 187 25.24 26.29 14.30
C ASN A 187 23.83 25.89 13.88
N HIS A 188 22.92 26.87 13.80
CA HIS A 188 21.49 26.61 13.57
C HIS A 188 21.20 26.16 12.13
N ARG A 189 21.93 26.68 11.14
CA ARG A 189 21.85 26.16 9.77
C ARG A 189 22.17 24.67 9.68
N LEU A 190 23.17 24.20 10.44
CA LEU A 190 23.56 22.79 10.48
C LEU A 190 22.48 21.93 11.15
N HIS A 191 21.86 22.47 12.20
CA HIS A 191 20.74 21.85 12.87
C HIS A 191 19.50 21.71 11.94
N HIS A 192 19.31 22.61 10.99
CA HIS A 192 18.26 22.55 9.97
C HIS A 192 18.62 21.76 8.70
N ASP A 193 19.76 21.06 8.67
CA ASP A 193 20.17 20.25 7.51
C ASP A 193 19.10 19.21 7.15
N ILE A 194 18.79 19.07 5.85
CA ILE A 194 17.77 18.14 5.38
C ILE A 194 18.06 16.68 5.76
N ASN A 195 19.33 16.34 5.99
CA ASN A 195 19.72 15.05 6.51
C ASN A 195 19.55 15.04 8.03
N HIS A 196 18.54 14.32 8.51
CA HIS A 196 18.24 14.18 9.93
C HIS A 196 19.43 13.70 10.78
N HIS A 197 20.35 12.89 10.24
CA HIS A 197 21.56 12.47 10.98
C HIS A 197 22.56 13.61 11.19
N LYS A 198 22.53 14.61 10.29
CA LYS A 198 23.32 15.83 10.42
C LYS A 198 22.65 16.84 11.34
N ALA A 199 21.34 17.01 11.20
CA ALA A 199 20.48 17.91 11.97
C ALA A 199 20.41 17.64 13.48
N ASN A 200 20.65 16.40 13.91
CA ASN A 200 20.60 15.99 15.32
C ASN A 200 21.79 16.48 16.15
N CYS A 201 21.99 17.79 16.20
CA CYS A 201 23.03 18.48 16.95
C CYS A 201 22.61 19.94 17.20
N ASN A 202 23.32 20.64 18.09
CA ASN A 202 23.16 22.08 18.34
C ASN A 202 21.72 22.49 18.71
N TYR A 203 21.17 21.91 19.77
CA TYR A 203 19.79 22.12 20.23
C TYR A 203 19.59 23.38 21.09
N GLY A 204 20.66 24.04 21.53
CA GLY A 204 20.60 25.25 22.33
C GLY A 204 19.93 26.40 21.58
N ASN A 205 19.02 27.09 22.27
CA ASN A 205 18.26 28.21 21.70
C ASN A 205 18.97 29.54 21.89
N ASN A 206 19.79 29.73 22.93
CA ASN A 206 20.58 30.94 23.12
C ASN A 206 22.05 30.66 23.40
N CYS A 207 22.37 29.52 24.01
CA CYS A 207 23.73 29.14 24.31
C CYS A 207 24.01 27.67 23.98
N MET A 208 25.26 27.33 23.72
CA MET A 208 25.71 26.00 23.32
C MET A 208 26.23 25.16 24.49
N ILE A 209 26.15 25.69 25.72
CA ILE A 209 26.71 25.06 26.93
C ILE A 209 26.11 23.68 27.15
N TRP A 210 24.78 23.54 27.04
CA TRP A 210 24.11 22.25 27.22
C TRP A 210 24.41 21.26 26.10
N ASP A 211 24.62 21.75 24.87
CA ASP A 211 25.09 20.92 23.77
C ASP A 211 26.49 20.34 24.02
N HIS A 212 27.38 21.11 24.65
CA HIS A 212 28.68 20.62 25.07
C HIS A 212 28.56 19.61 26.22
N VAL A 213 27.81 19.95 27.28
CA VAL A 213 27.62 19.11 28.47
C VAL A 213 27.03 17.74 28.08
N PHE A 214 26.07 17.70 27.17
CA PHE A 214 25.38 16.47 26.79
C PHE A 214 25.82 15.87 25.44
N GLY A 215 26.94 16.36 24.88
CA GLY A 215 27.59 15.79 23.70
C GLY A 215 26.81 15.90 22.39
N SER A 216 25.94 16.89 22.25
CA SER A 216 25.21 17.17 21.00
C SER A 216 25.78 18.33 20.20
N TYR A 217 26.85 18.98 20.68
CA TYR A 217 27.52 20.04 19.93
C TYR A 217 28.20 19.50 18.67
N ARG A 218 28.02 20.20 17.55
CA ARG A 218 28.74 19.96 16.29
C ARG A 218 29.17 21.28 15.65
N HIS A 219 30.47 21.38 15.40
CA HIS A 219 31.08 22.57 14.79
C HIS A 219 30.63 22.79 13.34
N TYR A 220 30.57 24.05 12.91
CA TYR A 220 30.04 24.52 11.63
C TYR A 220 30.91 24.19 10.39
N SER A 221 31.92 23.32 10.50
CA SER A 221 32.85 23.00 9.40
C SER A 221 32.17 22.31 8.20
N ASN A 222 30.92 21.86 8.37
CA ASN A 222 30.11 21.26 7.32
C ASN A 222 29.23 22.33 6.65
N LYS A 223 29.56 22.70 5.40
CA LYS A 223 28.68 23.58 4.59
C LYS A 223 27.34 22.87 4.35
N VAL A 224 26.27 23.41 4.94
CA VAL A 224 24.89 22.94 4.72
C VAL A 224 24.48 23.30 3.29
N THR A 225 24.19 22.30 2.45
CA THR A 225 23.81 22.52 1.06
C THR A 225 22.31 22.70 0.90
N LYS A 226 21.51 21.89 1.60
CA LYS A 226 20.04 21.90 1.60
C LYS A 226 19.51 21.84 3.05
N VAL A 227 18.41 22.53 3.31
CA VAL A 227 17.70 22.57 4.60
C VAL A 227 16.26 22.12 4.38
N GLY A 228 15.59 21.68 5.43
CA GLY A 228 14.20 21.23 5.37
C GLY A 228 13.98 19.85 5.99
N THR A 229 12.85 19.23 5.68
CA THR A 229 12.59 17.82 5.97
C THR A 229 12.53 16.99 4.68
N LEU A 230 12.82 15.69 4.78
CA LEU A 230 12.75 14.74 3.65
C LEU A 230 11.31 14.50 3.16
N ASP A 231 10.33 14.81 4.01
CA ASP A 231 8.92 14.59 3.73
C ASP A 231 8.33 15.70 2.86
N ILE A 232 7.28 15.39 2.09
CA ILE A 232 6.52 16.40 1.36
C ILE A 232 5.76 17.24 2.38
N ALA A 233 6.38 18.34 2.81
CA ALA A 233 5.79 19.28 3.75
C ALA A 233 4.49 19.87 3.17
N PRO A 234 3.39 19.89 3.93
CA PRO A 234 2.18 20.58 3.50
C PRO A 234 2.47 22.06 3.21
N ASN A 235 1.87 22.58 2.15
CA ASN A 235 2.18 23.91 1.61
C ASN A 235 1.25 25.03 2.11
N THR A 236 0.33 24.73 3.03
CA THR A 236 -0.59 25.72 3.58
C THR A 236 -0.62 25.63 5.11
N PHE A 237 -0.79 26.78 5.76
CA PHE A 237 -0.87 26.92 7.21
C PHE A 237 -1.81 25.89 7.86
N ILE A 238 -3.04 25.76 7.37
CA ILE A 238 -4.03 24.82 7.92
C ILE A 238 -3.53 23.37 7.84
N LYS A 239 -2.96 22.97 6.70
CA LYS A 239 -2.44 21.60 6.54
C LYS A 239 -1.24 21.34 7.44
N GLN A 240 -0.39 22.33 7.67
CA GLN A 240 0.76 22.24 8.58
C GLN A 240 0.32 22.10 10.05
N ILE A 241 -0.74 22.81 10.47
CA ILE A 241 -1.31 22.68 11.82
C ILE A 241 -1.91 21.29 12.07
N PHE A 242 -2.55 20.67 11.07
CA PHE A 242 -3.14 19.34 11.23
C PHE A 242 -2.21 18.19 10.82
N HIS A 243 -1.02 18.48 10.30
CA HIS A 243 0.01 17.51 9.93
C HIS A 243 0.40 16.55 11.08
N PRO A 244 0.49 16.99 12.35
CA PRO A 244 0.82 16.06 13.43
C PRO A 244 -0.24 14.99 13.62
N LEU A 245 -1.53 15.27 13.35
CA LEU A 245 -2.60 14.28 13.54
C LEU A 245 -2.45 13.05 12.62
N SER A 246 -1.95 13.25 11.39
CA SER A 246 -1.66 12.14 10.49
C SER A 246 -0.44 11.35 10.93
N ARG A 247 0.57 12.00 11.50
CA ARG A 247 1.80 11.37 12.03
C ARG A 247 1.60 10.66 13.37
N TRP A 248 0.81 11.24 14.27
CA TRP A 248 0.46 10.67 15.57
C TRP A 248 -0.44 9.45 15.48
N GLY A 249 -1.01 9.19 14.31
CA GLY A 249 -1.85 8.03 14.11
C GLY A 249 -3.15 8.08 14.91
N LEU A 250 -3.69 9.26 15.25
CA LEU A 250 -5.05 9.35 15.84
C LEU A 250 -6.08 8.73 14.88
N LEU A 251 -5.94 9.05 13.59
CA LEU A 251 -6.72 8.39 12.54
C LEU A 251 -6.47 6.87 12.52
N ASN A 252 -5.21 6.44 12.64
CA ASN A 252 -4.85 5.03 12.70
C ASN A 252 -5.47 4.35 13.92
N LEU A 253 -5.51 5.00 15.08
CA LEU A 253 -6.11 4.50 16.32
C LEU A 253 -7.62 4.33 16.14
N LEU A 254 -8.32 5.33 15.60
CA LEU A 254 -9.76 5.26 15.33
C LEU A 254 -10.08 4.15 14.31
N ILE A 255 -9.31 4.03 13.23
CA ILE A 255 -9.47 2.96 12.24
C ILE A 255 -9.19 1.60 12.89
N LYS A 256 -8.11 1.47 13.67
CA LYS A 256 -7.73 0.24 14.38
C LYS A 256 -8.82 -0.18 15.36
N MET A 257 -9.41 0.73 16.13
CA MET A 257 -10.53 0.43 17.03
C MET A 257 -11.76 -0.06 16.27
N LYS A 258 -12.15 0.62 15.18
CA LYS A 258 -13.30 0.24 14.36
C LYS A 258 -13.12 -1.14 13.72
N THR A 259 -11.93 -1.40 13.19
CA THR A 259 -11.61 -2.61 12.43
C THR A 259 -11.34 -3.82 13.34
N LYS A 260 -10.85 -3.59 14.58
CA LYS A 260 -10.60 -4.64 15.59
C LYS A 260 -11.78 -5.56 15.79
N ARG A 261 -13.03 -5.05 15.80
CA ARG A 261 -14.22 -5.89 16.05
C ARG A 261 -14.34 -7.02 15.02
N TYR A 262 -14.09 -6.74 13.74
CA TYR A 262 -14.26 -7.72 12.67
C TYR A 262 -13.15 -8.75 12.71
N TRP A 263 -11.93 -8.29 12.98
CA TRP A 263 -10.78 -9.18 13.19
C TRP A 263 -11.03 -10.10 14.40
N SER A 264 -11.44 -9.56 15.53
CA SER A 264 -11.72 -10.35 16.74
C SER A 264 -12.84 -11.36 16.52
N GLN A 265 -13.90 -11.01 15.78
CA GLN A 265 -14.96 -11.96 15.44
C GLN A 265 -14.43 -13.17 14.66
N LEU A 266 -13.56 -12.94 13.67
CA LEU A 266 -13.00 -14.02 12.88
C LEU A 266 -12.00 -14.88 13.68
N VAL A 267 -11.13 -14.24 14.48
CA VAL A 267 -10.17 -14.97 15.33
C VAL A 267 -10.89 -15.79 16.40
N LEU A 268 -11.98 -15.27 16.98
CA LEU A 268 -12.80 -16.05 17.92
C LEU A 268 -13.50 -17.23 17.24
N ALA A 269 -14.02 -17.03 16.02
CA ALA A 269 -14.60 -18.10 15.22
C ALA A 269 -13.61 -19.24 14.93
N SER A 270 -12.31 -18.95 14.86
CA SER A 270 -11.28 -19.97 14.61
C SER A 270 -11.02 -20.90 15.81
N SER A 271 -11.56 -20.59 16.99
CA SER A 271 -11.45 -21.44 18.19
C SER A 271 -12.39 -22.64 18.17
N ASP A 272 -13.49 -22.56 17.43
CA ASP A 272 -14.46 -23.66 17.23
C ASP A 272 -14.99 -23.62 15.78
N PRO A 273 -14.16 -24.04 14.81
CA PRO A 273 -14.49 -23.88 13.40
C PRO A 273 -15.65 -24.78 12.95
N LEU A 274 -15.84 -25.95 13.57
CA LEU A 274 -16.98 -26.84 13.28
C LEU A 274 -18.30 -26.13 13.60
N LYS A 275 -18.45 -25.63 14.83
CA LYS A 275 -19.66 -24.93 15.25
C LYS A 275 -19.93 -23.70 14.39
N GLN A 276 -18.89 -22.94 14.08
CA GLN A 276 -19.04 -21.75 13.24
C GLN A 276 -19.48 -22.11 11.81
N GLN A 277 -18.90 -23.15 11.20
CA GLN A 277 -19.26 -23.58 9.84
C GLN A 277 -20.67 -24.18 9.78
N GLN A 278 -21.10 -24.95 10.78
CA GLN A 278 -22.48 -25.44 10.87
C GLN A 278 -23.48 -24.28 10.95
N LYS A 279 -23.18 -23.27 11.78
CA LYS A 279 -23.99 -22.05 11.85
C LYS A 279 -24.05 -21.33 10.50
N THR A 280 -22.91 -21.14 9.84
CA THR A 280 -22.85 -20.46 8.55
C THR A 280 -23.61 -21.22 7.45
N LEU A 281 -23.50 -22.55 7.39
CA LEU A 281 -24.28 -23.37 6.47
C LEU A 281 -25.79 -23.22 6.73
N SER A 282 -26.22 -23.37 7.98
CA SER A 282 -27.64 -23.22 8.36
C SER A 282 -28.20 -21.86 7.98
N GLU A 283 -27.44 -20.78 8.20
CA GLU A 283 -27.82 -19.43 7.78
C GLU A 283 -27.97 -19.31 6.25
N ILE A 284 -27.04 -19.87 5.47
CA ILE A 284 -27.09 -19.82 4.00
C ILE A 284 -28.30 -20.59 3.47
N LEU A 285 -28.56 -21.79 4.00
CA LEU A 285 -29.69 -22.62 3.59
C LEU A 285 -31.03 -21.98 3.98
N GLY A 286 -31.17 -21.50 5.22
CA GLY A 286 -32.39 -20.84 5.68
C GLY A 286 -32.67 -19.54 4.93
N GLN A 287 -31.63 -18.77 4.56
CA GLN A 287 -31.81 -17.56 3.76
C GLN A 287 -32.35 -17.83 2.35
N ASN A 288 -32.13 -19.03 1.81
CA ASN A 288 -32.43 -19.38 0.43
C ASN A 288 -33.40 -20.55 0.27
N GLU A 289 -34.08 -20.97 1.34
CA GLU A 289 -34.97 -22.14 1.32
C GLU A 289 -36.18 -21.97 0.38
N THR A 290 -36.60 -20.73 0.12
CA THR A 290 -37.73 -20.41 -0.77
C THR A 290 -37.32 -20.16 -2.23
N THR A 291 -36.03 -20.22 -2.54
CA THR A 291 -35.55 -20.14 -3.93
C THR A 291 -35.93 -21.41 -4.68
N LEU A 292 -36.05 -21.34 -6.00
CA LEU A 292 -36.40 -22.53 -6.78
C LEU A 292 -35.34 -23.63 -6.69
N PHE A 293 -34.06 -23.27 -6.53
CA PHE A 293 -32.97 -24.20 -6.22
C PHE A 293 -33.12 -24.79 -4.81
N GLY A 294 -33.43 -23.97 -3.81
CA GLY A 294 -33.61 -24.42 -2.42
C GLY A 294 -34.77 -25.39 -2.24
N ILE A 295 -35.87 -25.15 -2.96
CA ILE A 295 -37.04 -26.06 -2.99
C ILE A 295 -36.66 -27.39 -3.65
N ARG A 296 -36.00 -27.37 -4.81
CA ARG A 296 -35.57 -28.59 -5.55
C ARG A 296 -34.61 -29.47 -4.74
N ASN A 297 -33.72 -28.84 -3.97
CA ASN A 297 -32.73 -29.53 -3.16
C ASN A 297 -33.15 -29.65 -1.68
N THR A 298 -34.44 -29.45 -1.37
CA THR A 298 -35.04 -29.68 -0.05
C THR A 298 -34.31 -28.99 1.10
N PHE A 299 -33.90 -27.72 0.94
CA PHE A 299 -33.12 -27.00 1.97
C PHE A 299 -33.75 -27.01 3.36
N LYS A 300 -35.09 -26.85 3.42
CA LYS A 300 -35.85 -26.87 4.66
C LYS A 300 -35.75 -28.20 5.44
N GLY A 301 -35.45 -29.30 4.76
CA GLY A 301 -35.31 -30.64 5.34
C GLY A 301 -33.88 -31.02 5.73
N ILE A 302 -32.89 -30.15 5.49
CA ILE A 302 -31.48 -30.44 5.76
C ILE A 302 -31.18 -30.13 7.24
N ALA A 303 -31.01 -31.18 8.06
CA ALA A 303 -30.71 -31.06 9.49
C ALA A 303 -29.24 -31.32 9.83
N SER A 304 -28.52 -32.02 8.95
CA SER A 304 -27.12 -32.39 9.14
C SER A 304 -26.27 -32.12 7.89
N TYR A 305 -24.95 -32.16 8.06
CA TYR A 305 -24.02 -32.08 6.93
C TYR A 305 -24.17 -33.26 5.96
N THR A 306 -24.44 -34.46 6.48
CA THR A 306 -24.69 -35.64 5.65
C THR A 306 -25.93 -35.47 4.79
N ASP A 307 -26.99 -34.86 5.33
CA ASP A 307 -28.19 -34.53 4.55
C ASP A 307 -27.86 -33.51 3.46
N PHE A 308 -27.02 -32.52 3.77
CA PHE A 308 -26.59 -31.52 2.80
C PHE A 308 -25.83 -32.15 1.63
N GLN A 309 -24.84 -33.01 1.89
CA GLN A 309 -24.10 -33.72 0.83
C GLN A 309 -25.01 -34.63 -0.03
N LYS A 310 -26.02 -35.24 0.58
CA LYS A 310 -26.97 -36.12 -0.13
C LYS A 310 -27.90 -35.35 -1.06
N ASN A 311 -28.38 -34.18 -0.64
CA ASN A 311 -29.36 -33.41 -1.39
C ASN A 311 -28.72 -32.42 -2.38
N VAL A 312 -27.50 -31.98 -2.13
CA VAL A 312 -26.82 -30.97 -2.96
C VAL A 312 -25.56 -31.59 -3.58
N PRO A 313 -25.48 -31.75 -4.91
CA PRO A 313 -24.30 -32.29 -5.57
C PRO A 313 -23.16 -31.27 -5.61
N ILE A 314 -21.92 -31.75 -5.77
CA ILE A 314 -20.80 -30.89 -6.15
C ILE A 314 -21.05 -30.38 -7.57
N ALA A 315 -20.94 -29.08 -7.78
CA ALA A 315 -21.30 -28.42 -9.03
C ALA A 315 -20.17 -27.54 -9.57
N VAL A 316 -20.12 -27.37 -10.89
CA VAL A 316 -19.21 -26.47 -11.60
C VAL A 316 -19.95 -25.22 -12.08
N PHE A 317 -19.24 -24.23 -12.62
CA PHE A 317 -19.86 -22.94 -12.94
C PHE A 317 -20.94 -23.03 -14.03
N SER A 318 -20.79 -23.98 -14.97
CA SER A 318 -21.79 -24.22 -16.03
C SER A 318 -23.14 -24.65 -15.48
N ASP A 319 -23.19 -25.24 -14.28
CA ASP A 319 -24.44 -25.64 -13.63
C ASP A 319 -25.20 -24.43 -13.07
N PHE A 320 -24.49 -23.32 -12.81
CA PHE A 320 -25.05 -22.09 -12.24
C PHE A 320 -25.34 -21.00 -13.26
N SER A 321 -24.63 -20.94 -14.40
CA SER A 321 -24.72 -19.83 -15.35
C SER A 321 -26.16 -19.51 -15.78
N SER A 322 -26.89 -20.53 -16.23
CA SER A 322 -28.29 -20.38 -16.65
C SER A 322 -29.23 -20.02 -15.49
N LEU A 323 -28.91 -20.45 -14.27
CA LEU A 323 -29.69 -20.18 -13.07
C LEU A 323 -29.51 -18.73 -12.61
N ILE A 324 -28.28 -18.20 -12.72
CA ILE A 324 -27.96 -16.79 -12.43
C ILE A 324 -28.75 -15.88 -13.37
N GLU A 325 -28.76 -16.16 -14.68
CA GLU A 325 -29.52 -15.38 -15.66
C GLU A 325 -31.03 -15.39 -15.38
N LYS A 326 -31.58 -16.55 -15.00
CA LYS A 326 -32.99 -16.66 -14.57
C LYS A 326 -33.26 -15.86 -13.31
N SER A 327 -32.37 -15.90 -12.32
CA SER A 327 -32.46 -15.12 -11.08
C SER A 327 -32.51 -13.60 -11.32
N LEU A 328 -32.01 -13.09 -12.44
CA LEU A 328 -32.13 -11.67 -12.79
C LEU A 328 -33.54 -11.29 -13.29
N LYS A 329 -34.33 -12.28 -13.73
CA LYS A 329 -35.63 -12.07 -14.40
C LYS A 329 -36.83 -12.61 -13.61
N SER A 330 -36.62 -13.61 -12.76
CA SER A 330 -37.68 -14.37 -12.12
C SER A 330 -38.02 -13.91 -10.71
N SER A 331 -39.30 -14.03 -10.34
CA SER A 331 -39.78 -13.97 -8.96
C SER A 331 -40.70 -15.17 -8.72
N PRO A 332 -40.37 -16.10 -7.80
CA PRO A 332 -39.19 -16.10 -6.93
C PRO A 332 -37.88 -16.29 -7.71
N SER A 333 -36.78 -15.87 -7.09
CA SER A 333 -35.44 -16.03 -7.65
C SER A 333 -35.01 -17.50 -7.69
N GLU A 334 -34.21 -17.85 -8.70
CA GLU A 334 -33.72 -19.22 -8.92
C GLU A 334 -32.70 -19.66 -7.85
N LEU A 335 -31.68 -18.85 -7.56
CA LEU A 335 -30.55 -19.21 -6.69
C LEU A 335 -30.49 -18.50 -5.34
N VAL A 336 -30.85 -17.22 -5.29
CA VAL A 336 -30.64 -16.35 -4.11
C VAL A 336 -31.84 -15.45 -3.87
N ASN A 337 -32.34 -15.39 -2.64
CA ASN A 337 -33.52 -14.60 -2.30
C ASN A 337 -33.24 -13.08 -2.30
N GLU A 338 -32.03 -12.67 -1.94
CA GLU A 338 -31.63 -11.26 -1.98
C GLU A 338 -31.41 -10.82 -3.43
N THR A 339 -31.86 -9.61 -3.76
CA THR A 339 -31.68 -9.02 -5.09
C THR A 339 -30.19 -8.96 -5.48
N ILE A 340 -29.88 -9.47 -6.67
CA ILE A 340 -28.57 -9.31 -7.30
C ILE A 340 -28.44 -7.85 -7.76
N VAL A 341 -27.45 -7.13 -7.24
CA VAL A 341 -27.25 -5.70 -7.51
C VAL A 341 -26.02 -5.43 -8.37
N TYR A 342 -25.21 -6.46 -8.61
CA TYR A 342 -23.97 -6.36 -9.35
C TYR A 342 -23.53 -7.75 -9.85
N LEU A 343 -22.84 -7.79 -10.99
CA LEU A 343 -22.23 -9.00 -11.53
C LEU A 343 -20.70 -8.83 -11.60
N ALA A 344 -19.98 -9.63 -10.84
CA ALA A 344 -18.52 -9.67 -10.92
C ALA A 344 -18.10 -10.44 -12.18
N LYS A 345 -17.47 -9.76 -13.13
CA LYS A 345 -16.88 -10.43 -14.29
C LYS A 345 -15.58 -11.10 -13.85
N SER A 346 -15.47 -12.40 -14.09
CA SER A 346 -14.21 -13.14 -13.90
C SER A 346 -13.62 -13.47 -15.26
N SER A 347 -12.30 -13.44 -15.39
CA SER A 347 -11.62 -14.13 -16.49
C SER A 347 -11.88 -15.63 -16.37
N GLY A 348 -12.84 -16.14 -17.13
CA GLY A 348 -13.13 -17.57 -17.20
C GLY A 348 -11.93 -18.34 -17.75
N THR A 349 -11.91 -19.65 -17.55
CA THR A 349 -10.90 -20.56 -18.13
C THR A 349 -11.18 -20.87 -19.61
N THR A 350 -12.37 -20.50 -20.13
CA THR A 350 -12.85 -20.85 -21.47
C THR A 350 -13.04 -19.62 -22.38
N GLY A 351 -12.34 -18.52 -22.11
CA GLY A 351 -12.41 -17.28 -22.92
C GLY A 351 -13.63 -16.38 -22.66
N GLU A 352 -14.79 -16.95 -22.29
CA GLU A 352 -15.99 -16.20 -21.92
C GLU A 352 -16.00 -15.81 -20.42
N PRO A 353 -16.22 -14.53 -20.08
CA PRO A 353 -16.23 -14.09 -18.69
C PRO A 353 -17.39 -14.72 -17.90
N LYS A 354 -17.08 -15.29 -16.72
CA LYS A 354 -18.13 -15.72 -15.78
C LYS A 354 -18.78 -14.50 -15.15
N ASN A 355 -20.11 -14.45 -15.14
CA ASN A 355 -20.88 -13.43 -14.43
C ASN A 355 -21.26 -13.95 -13.05
N ILE A 356 -20.53 -13.54 -12.01
CA ILE A 356 -20.79 -13.98 -10.64
C ILE A 356 -21.78 -13.02 -9.96
N PRO A 357 -22.89 -13.50 -9.39
CA PRO A 357 -23.85 -12.66 -8.68
C PRO A 357 -23.25 -12.06 -7.40
N ALA A 358 -23.51 -10.77 -7.19
CA ALA A 358 -23.23 -10.08 -5.95
C ALA A 358 -24.48 -9.34 -5.44
N THR A 359 -24.88 -9.68 -4.23
CA THR A 359 -25.96 -9.03 -3.47
C THR A 359 -25.39 -7.93 -2.56
N LEU A 360 -26.25 -7.06 -2.02
CA LEU A 360 -25.79 -6.01 -1.11
C LEU A 360 -25.11 -6.58 0.15
N SER A 361 -25.63 -7.68 0.69
CA SER A 361 -25.04 -8.37 1.84
C SER A 361 -23.67 -8.97 1.52
N SER A 362 -23.49 -9.53 0.31
CA SER A 362 -22.19 -10.04 -0.13
C SER A 362 -21.14 -8.94 -0.29
N LEU A 363 -21.51 -7.77 -0.83
CA LEU A 363 -20.62 -6.61 -0.93
C LEU A 363 -20.23 -6.07 0.46
N LYS A 364 -21.19 -6.04 1.40
CA LYS A 364 -20.91 -5.70 2.81
C LYS A 364 -19.98 -6.73 3.47
N ALA A 365 -20.13 -8.02 3.19
CA ALA A 365 -19.23 -9.07 3.67
C ALA A 365 -17.80 -8.85 3.16
N LEU A 366 -17.65 -8.56 1.86
CA LEU A 366 -16.35 -8.27 1.28
C LEU A 366 -15.71 -7.02 1.89
N ALA A 367 -16.48 -5.93 2.08
CA ALA A 367 -16.00 -4.74 2.78
C ALA A 367 -15.59 -5.02 4.25
N ARG A 368 -16.30 -5.91 4.96
CA ARG A 368 -15.93 -6.35 6.32
C ARG A 368 -14.61 -7.13 6.29
N SER A 369 -14.41 -8.02 5.32
CA SER A 369 -13.16 -8.77 5.19
C SER A 369 -11.95 -7.85 4.93
N GLN A 370 -12.11 -6.78 4.16
CA GLN A 370 -11.03 -5.80 3.97
C GLN A 370 -10.66 -5.09 5.27
N GLN A 371 -11.65 -4.80 6.12
CA GLN A 371 -11.39 -4.20 7.43
C GLN A 371 -10.55 -5.12 8.33
N ILE A 372 -10.67 -6.44 8.20
CA ILE A 372 -9.81 -7.40 8.91
C ILE A 372 -8.35 -7.24 8.47
N SER A 373 -8.08 -7.20 7.15
CA SER A 373 -6.73 -6.95 6.63
C SER A 373 -6.19 -5.58 7.06
N VAL A 374 -7.02 -4.54 7.04
CA VAL A 374 -6.63 -3.20 7.52
C VAL A 374 -6.22 -3.24 8.99
N TYR A 375 -6.97 -3.94 9.85
CA TYR A 375 -6.58 -4.11 11.26
C TYR A 375 -5.25 -4.83 11.40
N SER A 376 -5.07 -5.92 10.66
CA SER A 376 -3.83 -6.71 10.65
C SER A 376 -2.63 -5.82 10.31
N VAL A 377 -2.68 -5.13 9.16
CA VAL A 377 -1.60 -4.25 8.71
C VAL A 377 -1.36 -3.10 9.70
N LEU A 378 -2.40 -2.39 10.15
CA LEU A 378 -2.25 -1.29 11.11
C LEU A 378 -1.72 -1.71 12.47
N SER A 379 -1.96 -2.96 12.86
CA SER A 379 -1.50 -3.48 14.14
C SER A 379 0.00 -3.76 14.14
N ASN A 380 0.55 -4.16 12.99
CA ASN A 380 1.97 -4.46 12.83
C ASN A 380 2.79 -3.29 12.24
N TYR A 381 2.18 -2.46 11.40
CA TYR A 381 2.83 -1.41 10.60
C TYR A 381 2.00 -0.11 10.59
N PRO A 382 1.96 0.65 11.69
CA PRO A 382 1.19 1.89 11.79
C PRO A 382 1.60 2.95 10.75
N GLU A 383 2.81 2.87 10.21
CA GLU A 383 3.36 3.82 9.24
C GLU A 383 2.70 3.75 7.86
N VAL A 384 1.94 2.69 7.58
CA VAL A 384 1.28 2.45 6.28
C VAL A 384 0.33 3.57 5.83
N PHE A 385 -0.20 4.36 6.76
CA PHE A 385 -1.09 5.48 6.46
C PHE A 385 -0.45 6.85 6.73
N TRP A 386 0.85 6.92 7.02
CA TRP A 386 1.52 8.21 7.18
C TRP A 386 1.71 8.93 5.85
N GLY A 387 1.91 8.18 4.76
CA GLY A 387 2.03 8.71 3.42
C GLY A 387 0.77 8.52 2.58
N ASP A 388 0.98 8.63 1.27
CA ASP A 388 -0.03 8.40 0.24
C ASP A 388 -0.12 6.92 -0.11
N SER A 389 -1.14 6.56 -0.90
CA SER A 389 -1.30 5.21 -1.44
C SER A 389 -1.17 5.20 -2.97
N PHE A 390 -0.72 4.07 -3.50
CA PHE A 390 -0.69 3.79 -4.93
C PHE A 390 -1.48 2.50 -5.15
N VAL A 391 -2.79 2.66 -5.33
CA VAL A 391 -3.74 1.54 -5.41
C VAL A 391 -4.21 1.39 -6.84
N LEU A 392 -3.92 0.22 -7.41
CA LEU A 392 -4.33 -0.15 -8.76
C LEU A 392 -5.58 -1.03 -8.71
N VAL A 393 -6.64 -0.58 -9.39
CA VAL A 393 -7.92 -1.30 -9.50
C VAL A 393 -8.47 -1.15 -10.91
N ASP A 394 -9.24 -2.14 -11.35
CA ASP A 394 -9.92 -2.05 -12.64
C ASP A 394 -11.19 -1.19 -12.54
N ASN A 395 -11.85 -1.00 -13.67
CA ASN A 395 -13.11 -0.25 -13.73
C ASN A 395 -14.22 -0.96 -12.95
N GLU A 396 -15.01 -0.17 -12.21
CA GLU A 396 -16.15 -0.70 -11.45
C GLU A 396 -17.24 -1.28 -12.36
N ILE A 397 -17.56 -0.57 -13.44
CA ILE A 397 -18.58 -0.96 -14.41
C ILE A 397 -17.91 -1.02 -15.76
N GLU A 398 -18.00 -2.18 -16.38
CA GLU A 398 -17.49 -2.46 -17.72
C GLU A 398 -18.64 -2.65 -18.71
N ASP A 399 -19.78 -3.19 -18.26
CA ASP A 399 -20.95 -3.48 -19.08
C ASP A 399 -22.23 -3.61 -18.22
N TYR A 400 -23.36 -3.94 -18.85
CA TYR A 400 -24.62 -4.26 -18.20
C TYR A 400 -25.19 -5.58 -18.73
N VAL A 401 -25.65 -6.44 -17.84
CA VAL A 401 -26.37 -7.68 -18.19
C VAL A 401 -27.77 -7.58 -17.61
N GLU A 402 -28.79 -7.58 -18.47
CA GLU A 402 -30.19 -7.46 -18.03
C GLU A 402 -30.40 -6.25 -17.09
N GLN A 403 -29.85 -5.09 -17.47
CA GLN A 403 -29.84 -3.83 -16.68
C GLN A 403 -29.05 -3.88 -15.36
N THR A 404 -28.44 -5.01 -15.02
CA THR A 404 -27.58 -5.15 -13.84
C THR A 404 -26.15 -4.76 -14.19
N PRO A 405 -25.50 -3.86 -13.44
CA PRO A 405 -24.13 -3.44 -13.72
C PRO A 405 -23.15 -4.61 -13.54
N ALA A 406 -22.23 -4.78 -14.49
CA ALA A 406 -21.23 -5.83 -14.50
C ALA A 406 -19.81 -5.27 -14.66
N GLY A 407 -18.83 -5.80 -13.93
CA GLY A 407 -17.42 -5.37 -14.02
C GLY A 407 -16.51 -6.02 -12.99
N SER A 408 -15.37 -5.36 -12.70
CA SER A 408 -14.39 -5.87 -11.74
C SER A 408 -14.78 -5.66 -10.28
N MET A 409 -14.70 -6.73 -9.49
CA MET A 409 -14.93 -6.69 -8.04
C MET A 409 -13.95 -5.76 -7.31
N SER A 410 -12.70 -5.68 -7.80
CA SER A 410 -11.69 -4.78 -7.20
C SER A 410 -12.09 -3.31 -7.36
N GLY A 411 -12.56 -2.92 -8.54
CA GLY A 411 -13.10 -1.61 -8.84
C GLY A 411 -14.34 -1.29 -8.00
N LYS A 412 -15.26 -2.25 -7.89
CA LYS A 412 -16.50 -2.12 -7.10
C LYS A 412 -16.24 -1.81 -5.64
N ILE A 413 -15.33 -2.54 -5.02
CA ILE A 413 -15.04 -2.36 -3.60
C ILE A 413 -14.23 -1.08 -3.36
N TYR A 414 -13.29 -0.75 -4.26
CA TYR A 414 -12.57 0.51 -4.15
C TYR A 414 -13.48 1.73 -4.30
N ALA A 415 -14.47 1.69 -5.20
CA ALA A 415 -15.45 2.77 -5.36
C ALA A 415 -16.23 3.06 -4.07
N GLN A 416 -16.53 2.02 -3.28
CA GLN A 416 -17.22 2.11 -1.99
C GLN A 416 -16.33 2.58 -0.83
N SER A 417 -15.01 2.69 -1.04
CA SER A 417 -14.08 3.13 0.00
C SER A 417 -14.34 4.58 0.45
N PRO A 418 -14.10 4.92 1.73
CA PRO A 418 -14.29 6.28 2.24
C PRO A 418 -13.50 7.34 1.44
N ARG A 419 -14.05 8.54 1.30
CA ARG A 419 -13.40 9.66 0.57
C ARG A 419 -11.98 9.94 1.07
N ILE A 420 -11.75 9.87 2.37
CA ILE A 420 -10.42 10.09 2.96
C ILE A 420 -9.37 9.08 2.46
N ILE A 421 -9.76 7.83 2.20
CA ILE A 421 -8.87 6.79 1.67
C ILE A 421 -8.64 7.01 0.17
N LYS A 422 -9.72 7.29 -0.58
CA LYS A 422 -9.63 7.55 -2.02
C LYS A 422 -8.80 8.80 -2.34
N ASN A 423 -8.88 9.84 -1.50
CA ASN A 423 -8.12 11.07 -1.66
C ASN A 423 -6.61 10.91 -1.40
N LYS A 424 -6.19 9.81 -0.76
CA LYS A 424 -4.77 9.46 -0.58
C LYS A 424 -4.18 8.69 -1.76
N ASN A 425 -5.01 8.15 -2.66
CA ASN A 425 -4.49 7.42 -3.81
C ASN A 425 -3.93 8.41 -4.85
N THR A 426 -2.68 8.24 -5.22
CA THR A 426 -2.01 9.13 -6.18
C THR A 426 -2.35 8.81 -7.63
N VAL A 427 -2.84 7.59 -7.90
CA VAL A 427 -3.23 7.16 -9.24
C VAL A 427 -4.42 7.96 -9.75
N ILE A 428 -4.25 8.64 -10.88
CA ILE A 428 -5.31 9.44 -11.52
C ILE A 428 -6.35 8.49 -12.14
N LYS A 429 -7.63 8.65 -11.80
CA LYS A 429 -8.72 7.74 -12.23
C LYS A 429 -8.81 7.63 -13.75
N GLU A 430 -8.58 8.72 -14.46
CA GLU A 430 -8.65 8.79 -15.92
C GLU A 430 -7.56 7.96 -16.62
N THR A 431 -6.52 7.52 -15.90
CA THR A 431 -5.52 6.55 -16.42
C THR A 431 -6.21 5.28 -16.93
N TYR A 432 -7.29 4.82 -16.30
CA TYR A 432 -8.02 3.61 -16.71
C TYR A 432 -8.90 3.80 -17.95
N LEU A 433 -9.04 5.03 -18.45
CA LEU A 433 -9.78 5.35 -19.69
C LEU A 433 -8.88 5.35 -20.94
N VAL A 434 -7.57 5.23 -20.74
CA VAL A 434 -6.56 5.09 -21.80
C VAL A 434 -6.55 3.64 -22.25
N GLY A 435 -6.91 3.39 -23.52
CA GLY A 435 -7.02 2.03 -24.05
C GLY A 435 -5.66 1.37 -24.25
N ASP A 436 -4.67 2.13 -24.71
CA ASP A 436 -3.33 1.63 -24.97
C ASP A 436 -2.62 1.21 -23.66
N TYR A 437 -2.01 0.04 -23.68
CA TYR A 437 -1.35 -0.53 -22.50
C TYR A 437 -0.01 0.15 -22.19
N HIS A 438 0.77 0.47 -23.23
CA HIS A 438 2.06 1.10 -23.08
C HIS A 438 1.90 2.52 -22.52
N GLU A 439 0.94 3.29 -23.05
CA GLU A 439 0.58 4.62 -22.55
C GLU A 439 0.11 4.58 -21.09
N ARG A 440 -0.75 3.60 -20.72
CA ARG A 440 -1.16 3.42 -19.32
C ARG A 440 0.02 3.23 -18.40
N TYR A 441 0.96 2.37 -18.78
CA TYR A 441 2.15 2.12 -17.97
C TYR A 441 3.10 3.30 -17.92
N PHE A 442 3.19 4.07 -19.01
CA PHE A 442 3.93 5.31 -19.06
C PHE A 442 3.37 6.33 -18.06
N ILE A 443 2.04 6.54 -18.06
CA ILE A 443 1.35 7.41 -17.10
C ILE A 443 1.58 6.93 -15.66
N LEU A 444 1.46 5.62 -15.40
CA LEU A 444 1.68 5.07 -14.06
C LEU A 444 3.14 5.23 -13.60
N ALA A 445 4.11 5.08 -14.50
CA ALA A 445 5.52 5.32 -14.22
C ALA A 445 5.78 6.80 -13.87
N ALA A 446 5.26 7.74 -14.68
CA ALA A 446 5.33 9.17 -14.37
C ALA A 446 4.66 9.49 -13.03
N THR A 447 3.49 8.91 -12.77
CA THR A 447 2.76 9.10 -11.50
C THR A 447 3.57 8.59 -10.32
N ALA A 448 4.20 7.42 -10.44
CA ALA A 448 5.03 6.82 -9.39
C ALA A 448 6.26 7.69 -9.07
N LEU A 449 6.97 8.17 -10.10
CA LEU A 449 8.10 9.10 -9.96
C LEU A 449 7.70 10.41 -9.26
N CYS A 450 6.51 10.92 -9.58
CA CYS A 450 5.94 12.12 -8.97
C CYS A 450 5.30 11.89 -7.58
N SER A 451 5.38 10.67 -7.03
CA SER A 451 4.73 10.28 -5.77
C SER A 451 5.68 9.65 -4.74
N PRO A 452 6.80 10.30 -4.36
CA PRO A 452 7.79 9.70 -3.44
C PRO A 452 7.28 9.51 -2.00
N ASN A 453 6.13 10.09 -1.65
CA ASN A 453 5.48 9.95 -0.36
C ASN A 453 4.55 8.72 -0.26
N VAL A 454 4.49 7.88 -1.30
CA VAL A 454 3.71 6.63 -1.25
C VAL A 454 4.28 5.71 -0.17
N SER A 455 3.41 5.32 0.76
CA SER A 455 3.71 4.41 1.87
C SER A 455 2.98 3.07 1.74
N LEU A 456 1.90 3.03 0.96
CA LEU A 456 1.12 1.82 0.64
C LEU A 456 1.05 1.64 -0.88
N PHE A 457 1.58 0.54 -1.40
CA PHE A 457 1.34 0.09 -2.76
C PHE A 457 0.37 -1.09 -2.73
N SER A 458 -0.69 -1.09 -3.53
CA SER A 458 -1.66 -2.19 -3.57
C SER A 458 -1.92 -2.60 -5.01
N THR A 459 -1.72 -3.88 -5.29
CA THR A 459 -1.96 -4.50 -6.59
C THR A 459 -2.32 -5.97 -6.41
N ALA A 460 -2.99 -6.57 -7.38
CA ALA A 460 -3.20 -8.02 -7.38
C ALA A 460 -1.88 -8.79 -7.53
N ASN A 461 -1.07 -8.42 -8.54
CA ASN A 461 0.15 -9.14 -8.89
C ASN A 461 1.40 -8.24 -8.74
N PRO A 462 2.43 -8.67 -7.99
CA PRO A 462 3.66 -7.90 -7.79
C PRO A 462 4.45 -7.62 -9.08
N SER A 463 4.25 -8.37 -10.17
CA SER A 463 4.86 -8.09 -11.48
C SER A 463 4.54 -6.70 -12.02
N THR A 464 3.46 -6.08 -11.53
CA THR A 464 3.14 -4.69 -11.83
C THR A 464 4.27 -3.73 -11.46
N LEU A 465 4.96 -3.94 -10.33
CA LEU A 465 6.08 -3.11 -9.90
C LEU A 465 7.33 -3.32 -10.78
N ILE A 466 7.54 -4.56 -11.22
CA ILE A 466 8.61 -4.88 -12.18
C ILE A 466 8.36 -4.10 -13.47
N LYS A 467 7.14 -4.20 -14.02
CA LYS A 467 6.80 -3.52 -15.26
C LYS A 467 6.90 -1.99 -15.16
N LEU A 468 6.52 -1.40 -14.02
CA LEU A 468 6.75 0.04 -13.78
C LEU A 468 8.24 0.39 -13.82
N THR A 469 9.07 -0.41 -13.16
CA THR A 469 10.52 -0.21 -13.13
C THR A 469 11.14 -0.38 -14.53
N GLU A 470 10.69 -1.39 -15.30
CA GLU A 470 11.11 -1.60 -16.69
C GLU A 470 10.72 -0.42 -17.58
N THR A 471 9.48 0.07 -17.47
CA THR A 471 9.01 1.26 -18.21
C THR A 471 9.88 2.47 -17.88
N MET A 472 10.22 2.70 -16.61
CA MET A 472 11.09 3.83 -16.23
C MET A 472 12.51 3.70 -16.79
N ASN A 473 13.09 2.50 -16.76
CA ASN A 473 14.44 2.28 -17.31
C ASN A 473 14.46 2.35 -18.83
N LYS A 474 13.40 1.86 -19.51
CA LYS A 474 13.31 1.84 -20.97
C LYS A 474 13.02 3.22 -21.57
N PHE A 475 12.15 3.99 -20.92
CA PHE A 475 11.67 5.28 -21.43
C PHE A 475 12.16 6.46 -20.56
N SER A 476 13.36 6.35 -19.99
CA SER A 476 13.90 7.35 -19.07
C SER A 476 14.02 8.74 -19.68
N ASP A 477 14.50 8.82 -20.93
CA ASP A 477 14.68 10.06 -21.67
C ASP A 477 13.31 10.73 -21.98
N GLU A 478 12.34 9.95 -22.46
CA GLU A 478 10.98 10.43 -22.76
C GLU A 478 10.27 10.93 -21.49
N LEU A 479 10.37 10.18 -20.39
CA LEU A 479 9.85 10.60 -19.09
C LEU A 479 10.53 11.89 -18.61
N CYS A 480 11.85 12.01 -18.79
CA CYS A 480 12.59 13.22 -18.42
C CYS A 480 12.14 14.43 -19.23
N GLN A 481 11.93 14.28 -20.54
CA GLN A 481 11.43 15.35 -21.40
C GLN A 481 10.04 15.84 -20.97
N ILE A 482 9.10 14.93 -20.69
CA ILE A 482 7.75 15.28 -20.24
C ILE A 482 7.74 15.95 -18.86
N LEU A 483 8.66 15.56 -17.98
CA LEU A 483 8.82 16.19 -16.67
C LEU A 483 9.47 17.58 -16.76
N GLN A 484 10.42 17.79 -17.69
CA GLN A 484 11.14 19.06 -17.88
C GLN A 484 10.36 20.09 -18.71
N ALA A 485 9.57 19.64 -19.68
CA ALA A 485 8.86 20.48 -20.64
C ALA A 485 7.43 19.97 -20.86
N ARG A 486 6.45 20.87 -21.01
CA ARG A 486 5.19 20.51 -21.68
C ARG A 486 5.56 20.30 -23.15
N PRO A 487 5.45 19.08 -23.72
CA PRO A 487 5.83 18.88 -25.10
C PRO A 487 5.03 19.83 -26.01
N SER A 488 5.71 20.45 -26.97
CA SER A 488 5.10 21.38 -27.93
C SER A 488 4.34 20.65 -29.07
N ARG A 489 4.41 19.31 -29.11
CA ARG A 489 3.60 18.41 -29.95
C ARG A 489 3.24 17.13 -29.17
N PRO A 490 2.01 16.60 -29.31
CA PRO A 490 1.62 15.37 -28.63
C PRO A 490 2.42 14.17 -29.16
N ILE A 491 2.98 13.37 -28.26
CA ILE A 491 3.71 12.12 -28.58
C ILE A 491 2.77 10.91 -28.41
N TYR A 492 1.79 11.03 -27.53
CA TYR A 492 0.82 9.98 -27.20
C TYR A 492 -0.61 10.41 -27.53
N SER A 493 -1.57 9.51 -27.33
CA SER A 493 -3.00 9.81 -27.50
C SER A 493 -3.44 11.03 -26.67
N ASP A 494 -4.45 11.75 -27.16
CA ASP A 494 -5.02 12.92 -26.47
C ASP A 494 -5.41 12.61 -25.02
N LYS A 495 -5.90 11.40 -24.75
CA LYS A 495 -6.25 10.96 -23.39
C LYS A 495 -5.01 10.81 -22.52
N CYS A 496 -3.92 10.24 -23.04
CA CYS A 496 -2.66 10.10 -22.32
C CYS A 496 -2.10 11.48 -21.93
N GLU A 497 -2.02 12.39 -22.90
CA GLU A 497 -1.54 13.77 -22.71
C GLU A 497 -2.39 14.54 -21.68
N GLN A 498 -3.72 14.39 -21.71
CA GLN A 498 -4.61 14.99 -20.71
C GLN A 498 -4.33 14.50 -19.28
N VAL A 499 -4.04 13.21 -19.11
CA VAL A 499 -3.75 12.64 -17.79
C VAL A 499 -2.36 13.10 -17.31
N LEU A 500 -1.35 13.10 -18.18
CA LEU A 500 -0.02 13.61 -17.86
C LEU A 500 -0.06 15.11 -17.50
N ALA A 501 -0.80 15.92 -18.24
CA ALA A 501 -0.99 17.34 -17.92
C ALA A 501 -1.63 17.53 -16.53
N LYS A 502 -2.65 16.74 -16.20
CA LYS A 502 -3.27 16.75 -14.86
C LYS A 502 -2.29 16.34 -13.76
N LEU A 503 -1.41 15.36 -14.01
CA LEU A 503 -0.36 14.96 -13.08
C LEU A 503 0.61 16.11 -12.82
N LEU A 504 1.14 16.72 -13.89
CA LEU A 504 2.11 17.80 -13.80
C LEU A 504 1.55 19.04 -13.09
N LEU A 505 0.28 19.40 -13.35
CA LEU A 505 -0.39 20.52 -12.66
C LEU A 505 -0.51 20.32 -11.14
N LYS A 506 -0.59 19.06 -10.68
CA LYS A 506 -0.67 18.71 -9.26
C LYS A 506 0.70 18.50 -8.62
N THR A 507 1.76 18.39 -9.42
CA THR A 507 3.09 18.01 -8.94
C THR A 507 3.95 19.26 -8.74
N SER A 508 4.61 19.37 -7.58
CA SER A 508 5.49 20.50 -7.29
C SER A 508 6.77 20.43 -8.13
N THR A 509 7.34 21.59 -8.50
CA THR A 509 8.62 21.66 -9.22
C THR A 509 9.75 20.91 -8.50
N ASN A 510 9.75 20.92 -7.17
CA ASN A 510 10.74 20.16 -6.39
C ASN A 510 10.59 18.65 -6.59
N THR A 511 9.35 18.16 -6.57
CA THR A 511 9.07 16.73 -6.79
C THR A 511 9.45 16.31 -8.20
N ILE A 512 9.17 17.16 -9.19
CA ILE A 512 9.60 16.96 -10.58
C ILE A 512 11.13 16.88 -10.68
N ASN A 513 11.86 17.79 -10.03
CA ASN A 513 13.33 17.75 -10.02
C ASN A 513 13.85 16.46 -9.37
N CYS A 514 13.26 16.01 -8.25
CA CYS A 514 13.62 14.73 -7.65
C CYS A 514 13.34 13.54 -8.58
N ALA A 515 12.21 13.55 -9.30
CA ALA A 515 11.88 12.53 -10.29
C ALA A 515 12.92 12.49 -11.42
N ILE A 516 13.37 13.65 -11.91
CA ILE A 516 14.43 13.77 -12.91
C ILE A 516 15.76 13.23 -12.36
N GLU A 517 16.13 13.55 -11.11
CA GLU A 517 17.32 13.00 -10.45
C GLU A 517 17.28 11.45 -10.38
N VAL A 518 16.09 10.86 -10.18
CA VAL A 518 15.90 9.40 -10.23
C VAL A 518 16.11 8.85 -11.63
N LEU A 519 15.56 9.51 -12.65
CA LEU A 519 15.68 9.09 -14.06
C LEU A 519 17.12 9.13 -14.59
N GLN A 520 17.99 9.95 -14.01
CA GLN A 520 19.41 10.03 -14.37
C GLN A 520 20.27 8.86 -13.85
N LYS A 521 19.70 7.95 -13.05
CA LYS A 521 20.41 6.77 -12.57
C LYS A 521 20.61 5.76 -13.69
N THR A 522 21.76 5.07 -13.69
CA THR A 522 22.06 3.99 -14.66
C THR A 522 21.09 2.82 -14.59
N THR A 523 20.55 2.54 -13.39
CA THR A 523 19.51 1.53 -13.19
C THR A 523 18.61 1.97 -12.06
N ILE A 524 17.35 2.19 -12.39
CA ILE A 524 16.30 2.61 -11.46
C ILE A 524 15.74 1.37 -10.77
N LYS A 525 15.56 1.44 -9.45
CA LYS A 525 14.94 0.41 -8.60
C LYS A 525 13.74 0.98 -7.86
N ILE A 526 12.88 0.11 -7.33
CA ILE A 526 11.67 0.49 -6.58
C ILE A 526 11.94 1.49 -5.46
N LYS A 527 13.00 1.27 -4.67
CA LYS A 527 13.40 2.17 -3.58
C LYS A 527 13.79 3.59 -4.02
N ASP A 528 14.11 3.79 -5.29
CA ASP A 528 14.54 5.09 -5.81
C ASP A 528 13.35 6.02 -6.04
N TYR A 529 12.22 5.50 -6.54
CA TYR A 529 11.00 6.28 -6.77
C TYR A 529 9.94 6.13 -5.68
N PHE A 530 9.97 5.06 -4.88
CA PHE A 530 9.18 4.92 -3.65
C PHE A 530 10.08 4.76 -2.40
N PRO A 531 10.83 5.80 -2.01
CA PRO A 531 11.73 5.74 -0.85
C PRO A 531 11.00 5.54 0.48
N ASN A 532 9.73 5.96 0.57
CA ASN A 532 8.90 5.91 1.78
C ASN A 532 7.97 4.70 1.85
N LEU A 533 8.09 3.75 0.91
CA LEU A 533 7.23 2.57 0.88
C LEU A 533 7.35 1.77 2.19
N ARG A 534 6.21 1.43 2.78
CA ARG A 534 6.09 0.62 4.00
C ARG A 534 5.43 -0.70 3.72
N ILE A 535 4.35 -0.71 2.95
CA ILE A 535 3.56 -1.91 2.68
C ILE A 535 3.31 -2.06 1.19
N ILE A 536 3.53 -3.28 0.71
CA ILE A 536 3.02 -3.77 -0.56
C ILE A 536 1.94 -4.79 -0.24
N PHE A 537 0.70 -4.51 -0.61
CA PHE A 537 -0.42 -5.40 -0.41
C PHE A 537 -0.75 -6.10 -1.73
N CYS A 538 -0.34 -7.36 -1.87
CA CYS A 538 -0.51 -8.16 -3.08
C CYS A 538 -0.51 -9.67 -2.80
N TRP A 539 -0.83 -10.48 -3.81
CA TRP A 539 -0.65 -11.93 -3.72
C TRP A 539 0.83 -12.30 -3.70
N MET A 540 1.17 -13.25 -2.82
CA MET A 540 2.52 -13.79 -2.64
C MET A 540 2.63 -15.26 -3.02
N LYS A 541 1.51 -15.99 -2.98
CA LYS A 541 1.46 -17.44 -3.24
C LYS A 541 1.16 -17.76 -4.71
N GLY A 542 1.23 -19.06 -5.04
CA GLY A 542 1.07 -19.56 -6.41
C GLY A 542 2.02 -18.88 -7.38
N SER A 543 1.49 -18.44 -8.51
CA SER A 543 2.27 -17.86 -9.60
C SER A 543 2.86 -16.48 -9.31
N CYS A 544 2.42 -15.80 -8.24
CA CYS A 544 2.96 -14.50 -7.83
C CYS A 544 4.27 -14.62 -7.05
N GLY A 545 4.64 -15.82 -6.56
CA GLY A 545 5.84 -16.03 -5.76
C GLY A 545 7.15 -15.73 -6.51
N TYR A 546 7.21 -16.04 -7.81
CA TYR A 546 8.37 -15.77 -8.65
C TYR A 546 8.64 -14.26 -8.83
N PRO A 547 7.71 -13.44 -9.37
CA PRO A 547 7.95 -12.01 -9.54
C PRO A 547 8.17 -11.29 -8.20
N LEU A 548 7.57 -11.80 -7.12
CA LEU A 548 7.77 -11.28 -5.78
C LEU A 548 9.24 -11.34 -5.33
N ALA A 549 9.95 -12.43 -5.62
CA ALA A 549 11.37 -12.57 -5.26
C ALA A 549 12.25 -11.48 -5.91
N ALA A 550 11.92 -11.07 -7.14
CA ALA A 550 12.60 -9.98 -7.83
C ALA A 550 12.23 -8.61 -7.24
N VAL A 551 10.96 -8.41 -6.87
CA VAL A 551 10.46 -7.18 -6.24
C VAL A 551 11.15 -6.93 -4.90
N ILE A 552 11.22 -7.94 -4.01
CA ILE A 552 11.78 -7.81 -2.65
C ILE A 552 13.22 -7.25 -2.67
N LYS A 553 14.04 -7.67 -3.62
CA LYS A 553 15.44 -7.22 -3.76
C LYS A 553 15.59 -5.73 -4.09
N GLN A 554 14.52 -5.08 -4.56
CA GLN A 554 14.53 -3.69 -5.00
C GLN A 554 13.88 -2.73 -3.98
N LEU A 555 13.28 -3.27 -2.91
CA LEU A 555 12.52 -2.49 -1.94
C LEU A 555 13.40 -1.68 -0.98
N PRO A 556 12.85 -0.60 -0.38
CA PRO A 556 13.46 0.03 0.78
C PRO A 556 13.57 -0.95 1.97
N ASN A 557 14.59 -0.80 2.81
CA ASN A 557 14.85 -1.69 3.96
C ASN A 557 13.68 -1.84 4.95
N LYS A 558 12.76 -0.88 4.97
CA LYS A 558 11.61 -0.83 5.89
C LYS A 558 10.27 -1.21 5.21
N ALA A 559 10.32 -1.66 3.96
CA ALA A 559 9.12 -2.07 3.23
C ALA A 559 8.87 -3.57 3.44
N HIS A 560 7.60 -3.92 3.64
CA HIS A 560 7.13 -5.28 3.84
C HIS A 560 6.07 -5.63 2.81
N VAL A 561 6.05 -6.90 2.39
CA VAL A 561 4.98 -7.43 1.54
C VAL A 561 3.99 -8.17 2.41
N VAL A 562 2.72 -7.82 2.25
CA VAL A 562 1.60 -8.39 3.00
C VAL A 562 0.67 -9.12 2.03
N GLU A 563 0.45 -10.40 2.30
CA GLU A 563 -0.46 -11.27 1.55
C GLU A 563 -1.90 -10.78 1.69
N VAL A 564 -2.62 -10.72 0.57
CA VAL A 564 -4.04 -10.35 0.53
C VAL A 564 -4.93 -11.50 1.01
N GLY A 565 -4.48 -12.73 0.78
CA GLY A 565 -5.24 -13.96 0.97
C GLY A 565 -5.82 -14.45 -0.35
N LEU A 566 -6.49 -15.61 -0.30
CA LEU A 566 -7.14 -16.21 -1.45
C LEU A 566 -8.46 -15.47 -1.75
N VAL A 567 -8.47 -14.75 -2.87
CA VAL A 567 -9.61 -13.95 -3.34
C VAL A 567 -9.86 -14.27 -4.81
N SER A 568 -11.11 -14.48 -5.17
CA SER A 568 -11.56 -14.60 -6.57
C SER A 568 -12.79 -13.72 -6.82
N SER A 569 -13.30 -13.72 -8.05
CA SER A 569 -14.57 -13.05 -8.36
C SER A 569 -15.76 -13.77 -7.72
N GLU A 570 -15.67 -15.08 -7.49
CA GLU A 570 -16.70 -15.90 -6.86
C GLU A 570 -16.88 -15.59 -5.37
N TYR A 571 -15.77 -15.46 -4.64
CA TYR A 571 -15.78 -15.16 -3.20
C TYR A 571 -14.37 -14.80 -2.69
N ARG A 572 -14.30 -14.35 -1.43
CA ARG A 572 -13.04 -14.29 -0.69
C ARG A 572 -12.95 -15.50 0.24
N ALA A 573 -11.94 -16.34 0.04
CA ALA A 573 -11.74 -17.55 0.84
C ALA A 573 -11.01 -17.22 2.14
N THR A 574 -9.83 -16.60 2.03
CA THR A 574 -9.01 -16.27 3.20
C THR A 574 -8.71 -14.78 3.30
N VAL A 575 -8.36 -14.36 4.51
CA VAL A 575 -8.00 -12.99 4.83
C VAL A 575 -6.81 -12.95 5.76
N ASN A 576 -5.90 -12.01 5.52
CA ASN A 576 -4.76 -11.78 6.38
C ASN A 576 -5.19 -11.28 7.77
N VAL A 577 -4.82 -12.04 8.80
CA VAL A 577 -5.07 -11.72 10.22
C VAL A 577 -3.79 -11.40 10.99
N ASP A 578 -2.62 -11.70 10.43
CA ASP A 578 -1.32 -11.32 10.97
C ASP A 578 -0.37 -10.92 9.83
N ALA A 579 -0.12 -9.62 9.69
CA ALA A 579 0.67 -9.06 8.61
C ALA A 579 2.17 -9.25 8.83
N LYS A 580 2.61 -9.57 10.06
CA LYS A 580 4.02 -9.85 10.34
C LYS A 580 4.42 -11.23 9.83
N ASN A 581 3.55 -12.22 10.05
CA ASN A 581 3.79 -13.61 9.64
C ASN A 581 3.08 -14.00 8.35
N ASN A 582 2.33 -13.08 7.73
CA ASN A 582 1.51 -13.32 6.55
C ASN A 582 0.53 -14.49 6.72
N LEU A 583 -0.13 -14.57 7.88
CA LEU A 583 -1.11 -15.62 8.16
C LEU A 583 -2.48 -15.22 7.62
N CYS A 584 -2.99 -16.04 6.71
CA CYS A 584 -4.30 -15.88 6.10
C CYS A 584 -5.22 -17.05 6.50
N ILE A 585 -6.33 -16.75 7.19
CA ILE A 585 -7.28 -17.77 7.64
C ILE A 585 -8.60 -17.69 6.88
N PRO A 586 -9.37 -18.79 6.77
CA PRO A 586 -10.64 -18.83 6.07
C PRO A 586 -11.69 -17.91 6.70
N LEU A 587 -12.53 -17.28 5.89
CA LEU A 587 -13.67 -16.47 6.35
C LEU A 587 -14.82 -17.38 6.82
N LEU A 588 -14.69 -17.93 8.03
CA LEU A 588 -15.59 -18.96 8.61
C LEU A 588 -17.05 -18.52 8.77
N ASN A 589 -17.29 -17.22 8.85
CA ASN A 589 -18.61 -16.62 9.03
C ASN A 589 -19.32 -16.23 7.72
N GLU A 590 -18.58 -16.22 6.61
CA GLU A 590 -19.10 -15.77 5.31
C GLU A 590 -19.38 -16.91 4.34
N ASN A 591 -18.51 -17.93 4.30
CA ASN A 591 -18.68 -19.09 3.40
C ASN A 591 -18.57 -20.39 4.19
N PHE A 592 -19.22 -21.43 3.67
CA PHE A 592 -19.05 -22.80 4.14
C PHE A 592 -18.06 -23.54 3.22
N TYR A 593 -17.12 -24.26 3.81
CA TYR A 593 -16.00 -24.90 3.13
C TYR A 593 -16.04 -26.42 3.29
N GLU A 594 -15.78 -27.09 2.19
CA GLU A 594 -15.54 -28.51 2.09
C GLU A 594 -14.21 -28.75 1.39
N PHE A 595 -13.56 -29.86 1.69
CA PHE A 595 -12.21 -30.16 1.21
C PHE A 595 -12.11 -31.60 0.73
N ILE A 596 -11.34 -31.84 -0.32
CA ILE A 596 -11.05 -33.22 -0.74
C ILE A 596 -9.63 -33.29 -1.29
N GLU A 597 -8.88 -34.32 -0.92
CA GLU A 597 -7.52 -34.48 -1.44
C GLU A 597 -7.58 -34.71 -2.96
N PRO A 598 -6.71 -34.07 -3.75
CA PRO A 598 -6.76 -34.18 -5.21
C PRO A 598 -6.76 -35.63 -5.70
N ALA A 599 -5.92 -36.49 -5.12
CA ALA A 599 -5.84 -37.90 -5.48
C ALA A 599 -7.16 -38.66 -5.25
N LEU A 600 -7.96 -38.29 -4.24
CA LEU A 600 -9.24 -38.93 -3.97
C LEU A 600 -10.31 -38.44 -4.95
N TYR A 601 -10.40 -37.13 -5.16
CA TYR A 601 -11.37 -36.54 -6.09
C TYR A 601 -11.14 -37.02 -7.53
N ASP A 602 -9.88 -37.06 -7.96
CA ASP A 602 -9.49 -37.51 -9.30
C ASP A 602 -9.80 -39.00 -9.53
N ASN A 603 -9.89 -39.81 -8.46
CA ASN A 603 -10.31 -41.21 -8.49
C ASN A 603 -11.84 -41.38 -8.37
N GLY A 604 -12.61 -40.29 -8.46
CA GLY A 604 -14.07 -40.30 -8.43
C GLY A 604 -14.70 -40.21 -7.04
N CYS A 605 -13.91 -40.01 -5.98
CA CYS A 605 -14.45 -39.80 -4.64
C CYS A 605 -15.23 -38.47 -4.57
N GLN A 606 -16.43 -38.51 -4.01
CA GLN A 606 -17.28 -37.32 -3.80
C GLN A 606 -17.44 -36.96 -2.32
N THR A 607 -16.86 -37.76 -1.43
CA THR A 607 -16.87 -37.51 0.02
C THR A 607 -15.81 -36.48 0.36
N THR A 608 -16.26 -35.41 1.01
CA THR A 608 -15.44 -34.26 1.39
C THR A 608 -15.25 -34.22 2.91
N ASN A 609 -14.11 -33.69 3.32
CA ASN A 609 -13.76 -33.36 4.68
C ASN A 609 -14.24 -31.95 5.04
N LEU A 610 -14.61 -31.77 6.30
CA LEU A 610 -14.88 -30.49 6.91
C LEU A 610 -13.59 -29.83 7.40
N ILE A 611 -13.65 -28.52 7.61
CA ILE A 611 -12.47 -27.70 7.94
C ILE A 611 -11.70 -28.13 9.20
N HIS A 612 -12.36 -28.79 10.15
CA HIS A 612 -11.76 -29.23 11.42
C HIS A 612 -11.09 -30.61 11.31
N GLU A 613 -11.30 -31.31 10.18
CA GLU A 613 -10.78 -32.64 9.89
C GLU A 613 -9.49 -32.57 9.04
N LEU A 614 -9.05 -31.36 8.70
CA LEU A 614 -7.88 -31.17 7.84
C LEU A 614 -6.59 -31.59 8.54
N SER A 615 -5.69 -32.18 7.77
CA SER A 615 -4.35 -32.54 8.23
C SER A 615 -3.35 -31.40 7.96
N PRO A 616 -2.29 -31.26 8.77
CA PRO A 616 -1.27 -30.22 8.59
C PRO A 616 -0.42 -30.47 7.34
N ASN A 617 -0.07 -29.41 6.62
CA ASN A 617 0.74 -29.45 5.39
C ASN A 617 0.19 -30.36 4.28
N THR A 618 -1.14 -30.52 4.22
CA THR A 618 -1.83 -31.35 3.23
C THR A 618 -2.52 -30.49 2.18
N GLU A 619 -2.51 -30.95 0.93
CA GLU A 619 -3.17 -30.28 -0.19
C GLU A 619 -4.62 -30.77 -0.37
N TYR A 620 -5.53 -29.83 -0.57
CA TYR A 620 -6.94 -30.10 -0.79
C TYR A 620 -7.48 -29.27 -1.93
N TYR A 621 -8.35 -29.85 -2.75
CA TYR A 621 -9.34 -29.08 -3.47
C TYR A 621 -10.29 -28.39 -2.49
N ILE A 622 -10.59 -27.13 -2.76
CA ILE A 622 -11.60 -26.38 -2.01
C ILE A 622 -12.94 -26.38 -2.75
N ILE A 623 -13.99 -26.76 -2.03
CA ILE A 623 -15.38 -26.70 -2.47
C ILE A 623 -16.10 -25.72 -1.54
N VAL A 624 -16.87 -24.81 -2.12
CA VAL A 624 -17.44 -23.69 -1.35
C VAL A 624 -18.95 -23.59 -1.53
N THR A 625 -19.64 -23.27 -0.44
CA THR A 625 -21.00 -22.78 -0.47
C THR A 625 -21.02 -21.32 -0.02
N THR A 626 -21.47 -20.42 -0.90
CA THR A 626 -21.44 -18.97 -0.69
C THR A 626 -22.83 -18.42 -0.37
N ARG A 627 -22.88 -17.25 0.26
CA ARG A 627 -24.14 -16.49 0.45
C ARG A 627 -24.75 -15.98 -0.86
N THR A 628 -23.99 -16.00 -1.96
CA THR A 628 -24.41 -15.50 -3.28
C THR A 628 -25.07 -16.56 -4.17
N GLY A 629 -25.31 -17.76 -3.63
CA GLY A 629 -26.06 -18.81 -4.33
C GLY A 629 -25.20 -19.78 -5.13
N LEU A 630 -23.88 -19.84 -4.87
CA LEU A 630 -23.03 -20.93 -5.34
C LEU A 630 -23.02 -22.02 -4.26
N TYR A 631 -23.61 -23.18 -4.54
CA TYR A 631 -23.78 -24.27 -3.57
C TYR A 631 -22.86 -25.44 -3.93
N ARG A 632 -22.01 -25.89 -2.98
CA ARG A 632 -20.97 -26.91 -3.22
C ARG A 632 -20.20 -26.70 -4.54
N TYR A 633 -19.83 -25.45 -4.80
CA TYR A 633 -19.16 -25.05 -6.01
C TYR A 633 -17.70 -25.48 -6.00
N PHE A 634 -17.33 -26.28 -6.99
CA PHE A 634 -15.96 -26.70 -7.26
C PHE A 634 -15.24 -25.65 -8.09
N ILE A 635 -14.46 -24.79 -7.42
CA ILE A 635 -13.70 -23.70 -8.07
C ILE A 635 -12.40 -24.20 -8.74
N ASN A 636 -12.06 -25.48 -8.56
CA ASN A 636 -10.84 -26.12 -9.05
C ASN A 636 -9.55 -25.46 -8.51
N ASP A 637 -9.58 -24.93 -7.28
CA ASP A 637 -8.40 -24.41 -6.58
C ASP A 637 -7.86 -25.44 -5.59
N ILE A 638 -6.53 -25.62 -5.59
CA ILE A 638 -5.82 -26.43 -4.62
C ILE A 638 -5.19 -25.49 -3.58
N VAL A 639 -5.51 -25.75 -2.32
CA VAL A 639 -4.97 -25.05 -1.16
C VAL A 639 -4.17 -26.00 -0.28
N ARG A 640 -3.19 -25.47 0.44
CA ARG A 640 -2.41 -26.23 1.44
C ARG A 640 -2.65 -25.67 2.83
N THR A 641 -2.82 -26.55 3.81
CA THR A 641 -2.91 -26.16 5.22
C THR A 641 -1.55 -25.70 5.75
N GLY A 642 -1.55 -24.53 6.40
CA GLY A 642 -0.36 -23.93 7.00
C GLY A 642 -0.39 -23.94 8.54
N SER A 643 -0.04 -22.81 9.15
CA SER A 643 -0.04 -22.67 10.61
C SER A 643 -1.45 -22.58 11.20
N LEU A 644 -1.63 -23.05 12.44
CA LEU A 644 -2.88 -22.91 13.17
C LEU A 644 -3.05 -21.51 13.76
N VAL A 645 -4.26 -20.98 13.65
CA VAL A 645 -4.76 -19.86 14.46
C VAL A 645 -5.90 -20.40 15.31
N ASN A 646 -5.66 -20.56 16.62
CA ASN A 646 -6.49 -21.37 17.51
C ASN A 646 -6.63 -22.81 16.98
N LYS A 647 -7.82 -23.22 16.50
CA LYS A 647 -8.08 -24.57 15.96
C LYS A 647 -8.31 -24.59 14.44
N THR A 648 -8.04 -23.49 13.73
CA THR A 648 -8.21 -23.41 12.27
C THR A 648 -6.88 -23.23 11.57
N TYR A 649 -6.60 -24.05 10.57
CA TYR A 649 -5.42 -23.90 9.73
C TYR A 649 -5.55 -22.66 8.84
N SER A 650 -4.44 -21.94 8.66
CA SER A 650 -4.31 -21.04 7.51
C SER A 650 -4.38 -21.84 6.22
N LEU A 651 -4.93 -21.25 5.16
CA LEU A 651 -4.98 -21.89 3.83
C LEU A 651 -4.20 -21.04 2.84
N ASP A 652 -3.14 -21.63 2.29
CA ASP A 652 -2.32 -21.02 1.25
C ASP A 652 -2.74 -21.56 -0.12
N PHE A 653 -2.92 -20.66 -1.08
CA PHE A 653 -3.14 -21.06 -2.47
C PHE A 653 -1.89 -21.72 -3.04
N VAL A 654 -2.05 -22.89 -3.65
CA VAL A 654 -0.94 -23.60 -4.32
C VAL A 654 -1.05 -23.40 -5.83
N ARG A 655 -2.13 -23.90 -6.43
CA ARG A 655 -2.33 -23.93 -7.89
C ARG A 655 -3.80 -24.13 -8.24
N LYS A 656 -4.13 -23.91 -9.52
CA LYS A 656 -5.35 -24.48 -10.12
C LYS A 656 -5.16 -26.00 -10.29
N GLY A 657 -6.25 -26.75 -10.18
CA GLY A 657 -6.24 -28.19 -10.42
C GLY A 657 -6.15 -28.59 -11.88
N ARG A 658 -6.55 -29.84 -12.17
CA ARG A 658 -6.37 -30.45 -13.50
C ARG A 658 -6.94 -29.61 -14.66
N GLY A 659 -6.23 -29.69 -15.79
CA GLY A 659 -6.65 -29.11 -17.08
C GLY A 659 -6.52 -27.60 -17.19
N CYS A 660 -5.89 -26.91 -16.22
CA CYS A 660 -5.67 -25.46 -16.27
C CYS A 660 -4.34 -25.06 -15.60
N THR A 661 -3.64 -24.09 -16.20
CA THR A 661 -2.36 -23.56 -15.69
C THR A 661 -2.39 -22.03 -15.69
N ASN A 662 -1.54 -21.40 -14.88
CA ASN A 662 -1.55 -19.95 -14.69
C ASN A 662 -0.20 -19.40 -14.20
N ILE A 663 0.30 -18.34 -14.84
CA ILE A 663 1.52 -17.59 -14.48
C ILE A 663 1.17 -16.17 -14.04
N THR A 664 0.45 -15.39 -14.85
CA THR A 664 0.17 -13.97 -14.58
C THR A 664 -1.32 -13.61 -14.55
N GLY A 665 -2.19 -14.62 -14.64
CA GLY A 665 -3.66 -14.49 -14.58
C GLY A 665 -4.38 -15.00 -15.83
N GLU A 666 -3.66 -15.57 -16.81
CA GLU A 666 -4.18 -16.00 -18.11
C GLU A 666 -5.04 -17.27 -18.08
N LYS A 667 -4.80 -18.18 -17.13
CA LYS A 667 -5.60 -19.38 -16.91
C LYS A 667 -5.78 -20.25 -18.19
N LEU A 668 -4.70 -20.57 -18.89
CA LEU A 668 -4.75 -21.45 -20.06
C LEU A 668 -5.24 -22.85 -19.68
N THR A 669 -6.03 -23.47 -20.55
CA THR A 669 -6.61 -24.79 -20.37
C THR A 669 -6.14 -25.79 -21.40
N GLU A 670 -6.32 -27.08 -21.12
CA GLU A 670 -6.04 -28.14 -22.09
C GLU A 670 -6.82 -27.94 -23.41
N HIS A 671 -8.06 -27.46 -23.32
CA HIS A 671 -8.90 -27.16 -24.48
C HIS A 671 -8.29 -26.08 -25.40
N ASP A 672 -7.62 -25.06 -24.84
CA ASP A 672 -6.99 -24.01 -25.63
C ASP A 672 -5.95 -24.58 -26.60
N PHE A 673 -5.20 -25.61 -26.17
CA PHE A 673 -4.21 -26.29 -27.01
C PHE A 673 -4.83 -27.37 -27.90
N VAL A 674 -5.73 -28.20 -27.36
CA VAL A 674 -6.40 -29.26 -28.12
C VAL A 674 -7.17 -28.67 -29.31
N SER A 675 -7.87 -27.56 -29.11
CA SER A 675 -8.63 -26.90 -30.18
C SER A 675 -7.75 -26.40 -31.33
N PHE A 676 -6.50 -26.01 -31.06
CA PHE A 676 -5.53 -25.63 -32.09
C PHE A 676 -5.05 -26.85 -32.90
N PHE A 677 -4.64 -27.91 -32.20
CA PHE A 677 -4.12 -29.12 -32.84
C PHE A 677 -5.21 -29.95 -33.54
N ALA A 678 -6.48 -29.74 -33.18
CA ALA A 678 -7.63 -30.31 -33.89
C ALA A 678 -7.93 -29.64 -35.24
N LEU A 679 -7.31 -28.50 -35.58
CA LEU A 679 -7.50 -27.85 -36.87
C LEU A 679 -6.91 -28.69 -38.01
N ALA A 680 -7.62 -28.77 -39.16
CA ALA A 680 -7.25 -29.62 -40.29
C ALA A 680 -5.82 -29.40 -40.85
N LYS A 681 -5.25 -28.19 -40.67
CA LYS A 681 -3.87 -27.84 -41.05
C LYS A 681 -2.79 -28.41 -40.12
N GLN A 682 -3.16 -28.96 -38.96
CA GLN A 682 -2.28 -29.56 -37.95
C GLN A 682 -2.47 -31.09 -37.86
N SER A 683 -3.11 -31.70 -38.86
CA SER A 683 -3.52 -33.12 -38.89
C SER A 683 -2.39 -34.14 -38.86
N ASP A 684 -1.13 -33.71 -38.98
CA ASP A 684 0.06 -34.57 -38.86
C ASP A 684 0.55 -34.74 -37.41
N VAL A 685 0.15 -33.83 -36.50
CA VAL A 685 0.66 -33.84 -35.13
C VAL A 685 0.20 -35.11 -34.41
N ARG A 686 1.15 -35.99 -34.10
CA ARG A 686 0.91 -37.30 -33.48
C ARG A 686 0.90 -37.25 -31.96
N PHE A 687 1.57 -36.24 -31.40
CA PHE A 687 1.67 -36.01 -29.97
C PHE A 687 1.92 -34.52 -29.72
N PHE A 688 1.35 -34.00 -28.64
CA PHE A 688 1.78 -32.72 -28.08
C PHE A 688 1.63 -32.70 -26.56
N LEU A 689 2.44 -31.85 -25.92
CA LEU A 689 2.42 -31.58 -24.50
C LEU A 689 2.77 -30.12 -24.26
N ALA A 690 1.81 -29.34 -23.79
CA ALA A 690 2.02 -28.00 -23.28
C ALA A 690 2.50 -28.07 -21.83
N VAL A 691 3.60 -27.40 -21.55
CA VAL A 691 4.23 -27.34 -20.23
C VAL A 691 4.30 -25.88 -19.78
N CYS A 692 3.66 -25.62 -18.65
CA CYS A 692 3.79 -24.36 -17.93
C CYS A 692 5.08 -24.38 -17.11
N TYR A 693 5.92 -23.35 -17.24
CA TYR A 693 7.11 -23.15 -16.40
C TYR A 693 6.94 -21.89 -15.54
N PRO A 694 6.22 -21.97 -14.38
CA PRO A 694 5.88 -20.79 -13.59
C PRO A 694 7.11 -20.01 -13.10
N GLN A 695 8.21 -20.72 -12.79
CA GLN A 695 9.45 -20.08 -12.32
C GLN A 695 10.22 -19.35 -13.42
N LEU A 696 10.09 -19.81 -14.67
CA LEU A 696 10.69 -19.15 -15.83
C LEU A 696 9.76 -18.07 -16.42
N GLY A 697 8.48 -18.08 -16.01
CA GLY A 697 7.49 -17.14 -16.49
C GLY A 697 7.10 -17.36 -17.95
N LEU A 698 7.14 -18.61 -18.44
CA LEU A 698 6.88 -18.95 -19.84
C LEU A 698 6.13 -20.28 -20.01
N TYR A 699 5.68 -20.53 -21.23
CA TYR A 699 5.05 -21.76 -21.67
C TYR A 699 5.81 -22.34 -22.86
N LYS A 700 5.97 -23.66 -22.89
CA LYS A 700 6.50 -24.39 -24.04
C LYS A 700 5.52 -25.46 -24.47
N VAL A 701 5.36 -25.65 -25.78
CA VAL A 701 4.58 -26.75 -26.35
C VAL A 701 5.53 -27.68 -27.07
N PHE A 702 5.74 -28.85 -26.49
CA PHE A 702 6.49 -29.93 -27.11
C PHE A 702 5.57 -30.70 -28.04
N TYR A 703 5.98 -30.97 -29.27
CA TYR A 703 5.13 -31.67 -30.23
C TYR A 703 5.93 -32.66 -31.10
N GLU A 704 5.25 -33.68 -31.61
CA GLU A 704 5.78 -34.65 -32.56
C GLU A 704 4.94 -34.61 -33.84
N SER A 705 5.56 -34.26 -34.96
CA SER A 705 4.91 -34.07 -36.27
C SER A 705 5.96 -34.19 -37.37
N THR A 706 5.57 -34.57 -38.59
CA THR A 706 6.48 -34.45 -39.75
C THR A 706 6.54 -33.04 -40.31
N ASN A 707 5.54 -32.20 -40.00
CA ASN A 707 5.49 -30.80 -40.41
C ASN A 707 5.75 -29.87 -39.22
N ALA A 708 6.47 -28.78 -39.46
CA ALA A 708 6.73 -27.77 -38.45
C ALA A 708 5.43 -27.07 -38.03
N VAL A 709 5.22 -26.97 -36.72
CA VAL A 709 4.16 -26.15 -36.14
C VAL A 709 4.71 -24.74 -35.93
N SER A 710 4.01 -23.72 -36.41
CA SER A 710 4.43 -22.32 -36.21
C SER A 710 4.03 -21.83 -34.81
N SER A 711 5.01 -21.26 -34.10
CA SER A 711 4.81 -20.60 -32.81
C SER A 711 3.86 -19.41 -32.94
N GLU A 712 3.95 -18.66 -34.04
CA GLU A 712 3.13 -17.49 -34.33
C GLU A 712 1.67 -17.87 -34.55
N LEU A 713 1.41 -18.98 -35.27
CA LEU A 713 0.05 -19.46 -35.53
C LEU A 713 -0.62 -19.93 -34.24
N LEU A 714 0.11 -20.68 -33.40
CA LEU A 714 -0.39 -21.10 -32.08
C LEU A 714 -0.63 -19.89 -31.18
N HIS A 715 0.31 -18.95 -31.14
CA HIS A 715 0.16 -17.71 -30.38
C HIS A 715 -1.09 -16.92 -30.83
N SER A 716 -1.31 -16.76 -32.14
CA SER A 716 -2.50 -16.08 -32.67
C SER A 716 -3.78 -16.80 -32.26
N HIS A 717 -3.84 -18.13 -32.39
CA HIS A 717 -5.00 -18.92 -31.98
C HIS A 717 -5.33 -18.74 -30.49
N LEU A 718 -4.31 -18.79 -29.63
CA LEU A 718 -4.49 -18.59 -28.19
C LEU A 718 -4.91 -17.16 -27.85
N CYS A 719 -4.43 -16.16 -28.60
CA CYS A 719 -4.89 -14.79 -28.44
C CYS A 719 -6.36 -14.62 -28.82
N ASP A 720 -6.84 -15.37 -29.81
CA ASP A 720 -8.24 -15.36 -30.23
C ASP A 720 -9.15 -16.14 -29.25
N SER A 721 -8.68 -17.29 -28.76
CA SER A 721 -9.46 -18.15 -27.84
C SER A 721 -9.45 -17.65 -26.39
N ASN A 722 -8.36 -16.99 -25.95
CA ASN A 722 -8.16 -16.57 -24.58
C ASN A 722 -7.73 -15.10 -24.49
N LYS A 723 -8.73 -14.24 -24.19
CA LYS A 723 -8.55 -12.78 -24.04
C LYS A 723 -7.55 -12.40 -22.95
N GLU A 724 -7.43 -13.18 -21.87
CA GLU A 724 -6.42 -12.89 -20.85
C GLU A 724 -5.02 -13.21 -21.34
N TYR A 725 -4.80 -14.34 -22.01
CA TYR A 725 -3.50 -14.66 -22.62
C TYR A 725 -3.05 -13.57 -23.58
N LYS A 726 -3.95 -13.11 -24.47
CA LYS A 726 -3.71 -11.95 -25.32
C LYS A 726 -3.31 -10.71 -24.51
N HIS A 727 -4.08 -10.40 -23.46
CA HIS A 727 -3.79 -9.27 -22.60
C HIS A 727 -2.43 -9.38 -21.88
N LYS A 728 -2.01 -10.57 -21.44
CA LYS A 728 -0.70 -10.77 -20.76
C LYS A 728 0.48 -10.69 -21.73
N THR A 729 0.28 -11.10 -22.98
CA THR A 729 1.30 -11.05 -24.03
C THR A 729 1.45 -9.65 -24.63
N ASP A 730 0.34 -8.97 -24.96
CA ASP A 730 0.33 -7.55 -25.37
C ASP A 730 1.02 -6.65 -24.33
N SER A 731 0.85 -6.99 -23.05
CA SER A 731 1.49 -6.26 -21.96
C SER A 731 2.98 -6.57 -21.76
N GLY A 732 3.48 -7.63 -22.38
CA GLY A 732 4.80 -8.19 -22.13
C GLY A 732 4.98 -8.76 -20.72
N ARG A 733 3.89 -9.07 -20.01
CA ARG A 733 3.94 -9.77 -18.70
C ARG A 733 4.13 -11.27 -18.87
N LEU A 734 3.82 -11.79 -20.05
CA LEU A 734 4.02 -13.17 -20.46
C LEU A 734 4.62 -13.14 -21.88
N PRO A 735 5.70 -13.88 -22.17
CA PRO A 735 6.20 -13.99 -23.53
C PRO A 735 5.23 -14.81 -24.41
N PRO A 736 5.27 -14.66 -25.75
CA PRO A 736 4.60 -15.57 -26.67
C PRO A 736 4.99 -17.03 -26.40
N ILE A 737 4.09 -17.97 -26.70
CA ILE A 737 4.37 -19.40 -26.51
C ILE A 737 5.46 -19.84 -27.49
N GLU A 738 6.37 -20.66 -26.97
CA GLU A 738 7.40 -21.34 -27.73
C GLU A 738 6.93 -22.76 -28.08
N VAL A 739 7.12 -23.18 -29.33
CA VAL A 739 6.89 -24.56 -29.77
C VAL A 739 8.24 -25.26 -29.96
N VAL A 740 8.32 -26.52 -29.55
CA VAL A 740 9.56 -27.32 -29.57
C VAL A 740 9.29 -28.67 -30.22
N LEU A 741 10.00 -28.97 -31.32
CA LEU A 741 9.87 -30.25 -32.02
C LEU A 741 10.62 -31.38 -31.28
N LEU A 742 9.92 -32.49 -31.05
CA LEU A 742 10.47 -33.69 -30.44
C LEU A 742 11.00 -34.69 -31.46
N LYS A 743 11.92 -35.55 -31.03
CA LYS A 743 12.31 -36.76 -31.79
C LYS A 743 11.12 -37.69 -31.97
N ALA A 744 11.05 -38.35 -33.12
CA ALA A 744 10.03 -39.37 -33.38
C ALA A 744 10.03 -40.48 -32.30
N GLY A 745 8.85 -40.85 -31.82
CA GLY A 745 8.66 -41.85 -30.76
C GLY A 745 8.73 -41.31 -29.33
N SER A 746 8.97 -40.00 -29.14
CA SER A 746 9.01 -39.37 -27.81
C SER A 746 7.64 -39.37 -27.13
N GLY A 747 6.56 -39.14 -27.89
CA GLY A 747 5.20 -39.17 -27.35
C GLY A 747 4.83 -40.54 -26.77
N ILE A 748 5.13 -41.62 -27.50
CA ILE A 748 4.88 -43.00 -27.06
C ILE A 748 5.64 -43.32 -25.78
N LYS A 749 6.88 -42.82 -25.64
CA LYS A 749 7.70 -43.03 -24.44
C LYS A 749 7.12 -42.30 -23.22
N TYR A 750 6.65 -41.09 -23.43
CA TYR A 750 5.93 -40.31 -22.41
C TYR A 750 4.66 -41.02 -21.96
N GLU A 751 3.80 -41.41 -22.91
CA GLU A 751 2.58 -42.15 -22.66
C GLU A 751 2.84 -43.40 -21.81
N LYS A 752 3.82 -44.23 -22.20
CA LYS A 752 4.19 -45.43 -21.43
C LYS A 752 4.64 -45.13 -20.01
N THR A 753 5.33 -44.01 -19.79
CA THR A 753 5.81 -43.63 -18.46
C THR A 753 4.69 -43.17 -17.56
N VAL A 754 3.82 -42.29 -18.06
CA VAL A 754 2.73 -41.70 -17.27
C VAL A 754 1.62 -42.73 -17.01
N THR A 755 1.48 -43.73 -17.86
CA THR A 755 0.47 -44.79 -17.77
C THR A 755 0.97 -46.07 -17.10
N ALA A 756 2.27 -46.19 -16.78
CA ALA A 756 2.90 -47.40 -16.25
C ALA A 756 2.23 -47.98 -14.98
N ASN A 757 1.62 -47.12 -14.15
CA ASN A 757 0.96 -47.51 -12.90
C ASN A 757 -0.58 -47.57 -13.00
N GLN A 758 -1.15 -47.41 -14.20
CA GLN A 758 -2.60 -47.43 -14.40
C GLN A 758 -3.09 -48.86 -14.69
N SER A 759 -4.11 -49.31 -13.95
CA SER A 759 -4.64 -50.68 -14.01
C SER A 759 -5.35 -51.05 -15.34
N ARG A 760 -5.55 -50.09 -16.26
CA ARG A 760 -6.23 -50.26 -17.55
C ARG A 760 -5.50 -49.55 -18.71
N TYR A 761 -4.44 -50.18 -19.21
CA TYR A 761 -3.58 -49.67 -20.28
C TYR A 761 -4.33 -49.10 -21.51
N TRP A 762 -5.38 -49.77 -21.99
CA TRP A 762 -6.13 -49.34 -23.19
C TRP A 762 -7.11 -48.19 -22.97
N GLN A 763 -7.37 -47.78 -21.72
CA GLN A 763 -8.26 -46.66 -21.36
C GLN A 763 -7.48 -45.48 -20.76
N SER A 764 -6.17 -45.60 -20.66
CA SER A 764 -5.29 -44.60 -20.05
C SER A 764 -5.25 -43.33 -20.88
N LYS A 765 -5.63 -42.21 -20.27
CA LYS A 765 -5.51 -40.86 -20.83
C LYS A 765 -4.46 -40.09 -20.02
N TYR A 766 -3.68 -39.26 -20.69
CA TYR A 766 -2.80 -38.27 -20.07
C TYR A 766 -3.31 -36.87 -20.41
N MET A 767 -2.92 -35.87 -19.62
CA MET A 767 -3.24 -34.47 -19.90
C MET A 767 -2.21 -33.88 -20.86
N HIS A 768 -2.68 -33.08 -21.80
CA HIS A 768 -1.85 -32.37 -22.77
C HIS A 768 -1.40 -30.99 -22.28
N LEU A 769 -1.86 -30.56 -21.09
CA LEU A 769 -1.39 -29.35 -20.41
C LEU A 769 -1.02 -29.67 -18.97
N ILE A 770 0.25 -29.49 -18.63
CA ILE A 770 0.81 -29.78 -17.31
C ILE A 770 1.72 -28.66 -16.83
N SER A 771 2.11 -28.71 -15.56
CA SER A 771 3.19 -27.89 -15.02
C SER A 771 4.53 -28.64 -15.05
N ASP A 772 5.64 -27.90 -15.09
CA ASP A 772 7.02 -28.40 -15.09
C ASP A 772 7.33 -29.48 -14.04
N HIS A 773 6.81 -29.37 -12.81
CA HIS A 773 7.02 -30.37 -11.76
C HIS A 773 6.32 -31.71 -12.01
N GLU A 774 5.34 -31.75 -12.92
CA GLU A 774 4.67 -32.98 -13.37
C GLU A 774 5.41 -33.63 -14.54
N LEU A 775 6.41 -32.92 -15.11
CA LEU A 775 7.19 -33.38 -16.24
C LEU A 775 8.18 -34.49 -15.81
N PRO A 776 8.19 -35.66 -16.47
CA PRO A 776 9.19 -36.68 -16.20
C PRO A 776 10.61 -36.17 -16.45
N LEU A 777 11.55 -36.44 -15.52
CA LEU A 777 12.94 -35.94 -15.54
C LEU A 777 13.73 -36.19 -16.84
N TYR A 778 13.33 -37.17 -17.66
CA TYR A 778 14.02 -37.49 -18.92
C TYR A 778 13.47 -36.71 -20.12
N PHE A 779 12.28 -36.10 -20.02
CA PHE A 779 11.49 -35.68 -21.17
C PHE A 779 12.13 -34.50 -21.93
N GLU A 780 12.74 -33.54 -21.23
CA GLU A 780 13.42 -32.40 -21.86
C GLU A 780 14.67 -32.79 -22.67
N LYS A 781 15.20 -34.01 -22.51
CA LYS A 781 16.39 -34.49 -23.25
C LYS A 781 16.03 -35.05 -24.64
N GLU A 782 14.74 -35.18 -24.95
CA GLU A 782 14.23 -35.73 -26.22
C GLU A 782 14.09 -34.67 -27.32
N VAL A 783 14.53 -33.44 -27.07
CA VAL A 783 14.52 -32.32 -28.03
C VAL A 783 15.46 -32.61 -29.21
N MET A 784 14.99 -32.35 -30.43
CA MET A 784 15.86 -32.25 -31.60
C MET A 784 16.70 -30.99 -31.44
N CYS A 785 18.03 -31.08 -31.49
CA CYS A 785 18.86 -29.89 -31.64
C CYS A 785 18.45 -29.19 -32.94
N GLU A 786 17.81 -28.02 -32.86
CA GLU A 786 17.68 -27.15 -34.03
C GLU A 786 19.02 -26.43 -34.25
N ASN A 787 19.40 -26.39 -35.54
CA ASN A 787 20.45 -25.55 -36.10
C ASN A 787 20.09 -24.07 -36.04
#